data_AF-A0A8X7YZ78-F1
#
_entry.id   AF-A0A8X7YZ78-F1
#
_cell.length_a   1.000
_cell.length_b   1.000
_cell.length_c   1.000
_cell.angle_alpha   90.00
_cell.angle_beta   90.00
_cell.angle_gamma   90.00
#
_symmetry.space_group_name_H-M   'P 1'
#
loop_
_entity.id
_entity.type
_entity.pdbx_description
1 polymer ?
#
loop_
_entity_poly.entity_id
_entity_poly.type
_entity_poly.pdbx_seq_one_letter_code
_entity_poly.pdbx_strand_id
1 'polypeptide(L)'
;METGRTRMELTHIICKYVLFTAFLFLVLKLSHSLPLTQGKNLPYLTSDVEEVSGKSFDYIVVGGGTAGCPLAATLSERFSVLVIERGGSPYGNPLVSEKMYYGFPLIQPDEFLSVAQSFVSKDGVESHRGRVLGGSSAINGGFYSRASDDFVKTVGWDEELVKEAYEWVESNIVFKPELTIWQSVVELGLLEAGILPYNGFSMEHIEGTKIGGTLFDEYGIRHTSADLLETGNPENIIVLLNATVKNIIFHVNDKGNESMVRGVRFIKSDGSTSQTYEAYLNQPENSSSWGDVILSAGALGSPQILLLSGIGPEKHLRNFGIPLVLDLKGVGKEMKDNPGIALLADTKPTHRFPDAPQVAGITKDKKFIVEGGIVPISFNATRMPIAIKLAFPESKGTLELNSTDPRRNPAVEFHYLEKEKDLEECTKMAQLLNKIARSRSVVLFLGEEPQNNLMSSQDELRNFCKKNVRTYYHYHGGSTVGSVVDDDYKVHGIKGLRVIDGSTFLESPGTNPMATVLMLGRNTVSGIDSMEKFESSSTLLKVPVEWEIKILEMELLSIIHGHGLVAAFIFLLVNLSPSSSLPQGNGLPYMTSNVKEVLGKSFDYIIVGGGTAGCPLAATLSEKFSVLLIERGGSPYENPMLLDKKYFGFPFLQTDEFSSVAQRFISRDGVPNLRGRVLGGTSTINAGFYSRASADFIKRVGWDEKLVKEAYEWAESKVVFKPLLTKWNSAVKSGLLEAGILPYNGFSWDHIAGTKIGGTVFDANRKRHISADLLERGNSSNIVVLLNATVKNIVFRSDDKGKKSIVRGIRFIKSNGSINQTYESYLTQPENSSPQGDVILSAGAIGSPQILLLSGIGPKGHLGNFSIPLLLDLKGVGQDMQDNPGIILILRAKPEYRLPESPQVVGIAKDFKFVVEGFVLPVSFNATTLMRISIKLAFPESKGKLELNNTDPRQNPVVLFNYLAEEKDLRECVQMVQLVKKVARSRSIARFLGAKPLINVTSNPNELRNFCRKNVRTYYHFHGGCSIGSVIDNDYRVIGVKGLRVIDGSTLSESPGTNPMATLLMLGRYQGIKILREREDASAFGHATHKMDFPIEMPLFSGRGILRTFYLCHGGCTVGSVVDIDHRVYGIQGLRVVDGSKIPMATQRQACHFHFW
;
A
#
# COMPACT_ATOMS: atom_id res chain seq x y z
N MET A 1 11.96 -69.69 5.37
CA MET A 1 12.91 -68.66 5.85
C MET A 1 13.49 -67.80 4.70
N GLU A 2 12.89 -67.77 3.50
CA GLU A 2 13.36 -66.93 2.37
C GLU A 2 12.41 -65.79 1.95
N THR A 3 11.20 -65.74 2.47
CA THR A 3 10.23 -64.66 2.14
C THR A 3 10.28 -63.44 3.06
N GLY A 4 11.10 -63.48 4.12
CA GLY A 4 11.28 -62.39 5.08
C GLY A 4 12.43 -61.43 4.78
N ARG A 5 13.40 -61.83 3.95
CA ARG A 5 14.62 -61.04 3.66
C ARG A 5 14.41 -60.05 2.50
N THR A 6 13.62 -60.42 1.50
CA THR A 6 13.30 -59.58 0.33
C THR A 6 12.38 -58.40 0.66
N ARG A 7 11.53 -58.49 1.69
CA ARG A 7 10.66 -57.38 2.10
C ARG A 7 11.41 -56.26 2.83
N MET A 8 12.49 -56.60 3.54
CA MET A 8 13.27 -55.62 4.30
C MET A 8 14.24 -54.83 3.41
N GLU A 9 14.83 -55.48 2.40
CA GLU A 9 15.70 -54.80 1.42
C GLU A 9 14.90 -53.86 0.49
N LEU A 10 13.70 -54.26 0.06
CA LEU A 10 12.84 -53.40 -0.77
C LEU A 10 12.39 -52.15 -0.01
N THR A 11 12.08 -52.28 1.29
CA THR A 11 11.67 -51.14 2.13
C THR A 11 12.85 -50.18 2.39
N HIS A 12 14.07 -50.70 2.50
CA HIS A 12 15.28 -49.88 2.67
C HIS A 12 15.68 -49.13 1.38
N ILE A 13 15.50 -49.76 0.22
CA ILE A 13 15.74 -49.12 -1.09
C ILE A 13 14.69 -48.04 -1.36
N ILE A 14 13.42 -48.30 -1.05
CA ILE A 14 12.34 -47.32 -1.19
C ILE A 14 12.56 -46.13 -0.24
N CYS A 15 12.95 -46.35 1.02
CA CYS A 15 13.26 -45.25 1.94
C CYS A 15 14.47 -44.42 1.47
N LYS A 16 15.51 -45.03 0.90
CA LYS A 16 16.65 -44.28 0.33
C LYS A 16 16.25 -43.48 -0.91
N TYR A 17 15.40 -44.01 -1.78
CA TYR A 17 14.89 -43.28 -2.94
C TYR A 17 13.93 -42.15 -2.56
N VAL A 18 13.08 -42.36 -1.54
CA VAL A 18 12.17 -41.32 -1.03
C VAL A 18 12.94 -40.22 -0.30
N LEU A 19 13.99 -40.55 0.45
CA LEU A 19 14.86 -39.55 1.10
C LEU A 19 15.75 -38.81 0.09
N PHE A 20 16.26 -39.48 -0.95
CA PHE A 20 17.04 -38.84 -2.01
C PHE A 20 16.17 -37.95 -2.90
N THR A 21 14.95 -38.37 -3.24
CA THR A 21 13.98 -37.52 -3.96
C THR A 21 13.45 -36.39 -3.10
N ALA A 22 13.22 -36.59 -1.79
CA ALA A 22 12.86 -35.50 -0.88
C ALA A 22 14.00 -34.50 -0.69
N PHE A 23 15.26 -34.96 -0.64
CA PHE A 23 16.44 -34.09 -0.58
C PHE A 23 16.66 -33.34 -1.91
N LEU A 24 16.46 -34.00 -3.06
CA LEU A 24 16.52 -33.35 -4.37
C LEU A 24 15.36 -32.36 -4.57
N PHE A 25 14.15 -32.66 -4.08
CA PHE A 25 13.02 -31.73 -4.03
C PHE A 25 13.25 -30.57 -3.06
N LEU A 26 13.99 -30.79 -1.96
CA LEU A 26 14.35 -29.74 -1.02
C LEU A 26 15.44 -28.84 -1.60
N VAL A 27 16.43 -29.38 -2.30
CA VAL A 27 17.48 -28.64 -3.01
C VAL A 27 16.91 -27.90 -4.23
N LEU A 28 15.95 -28.49 -4.95
CA LEU A 28 15.23 -27.83 -6.05
C LEU A 28 14.20 -26.79 -5.56
N LYS A 29 13.58 -27.00 -4.39
CA LYS A 29 12.75 -25.97 -3.73
C LYS A 29 13.58 -24.83 -3.16
N LEU A 30 14.77 -25.11 -2.62
CA LEU A 30 15.70 -24.09 -2.11
C LEU A 30 16.38 -23.30 -3.23
N SER A 31 16.50 -23.86 -4.44
CA SER A 31 17.01 -23.12 -5.61
C SER A 31 15.93 -22.31 -6.37
N HIS A 32 14.64 -22.55 -6.09
CA HIS A 32 13.52 -21.84 -6.73
C HIS A 32 12.70 -20.96 -5.77
N SER A 33 13.16 -20.78 -4.52
CA SER A 33 12.53 -19.89 -3.54
C SER A 33 13.27 -18.56 -3.38
N LEU A 34 13.55 -17.90 -4.50
CA LEU A 34 13.73 -16.45 -4.55
C LEU A 34 12.42 -15.87 -5.13
N PRO A 35 11.71 -15.00 -4.41
CA PRO A 35 10.48 -14.41 -4.92
C PRO A 35 10.82 -13.49 -6.09
N LEU A 36 10.49 -13.92 -7.32
CA LEU A 36 10.37 -13.04 -8.47
C LEU A 36 9.09 -12.22 -8.29
N THR A 37 9.25 -11.13 -7.57
CA THR A 37 8.44 -9.92 -7.68
C THR A 37 8.14 -9.59 -9.15
N GLN A 38 6.86 -9.42 -9.49
CA GLN A 38 6.48 -8.91 -10.80
C GLN A 38 7.01 -7.48 -10.95
N GLY A 39 8.07 -7.33 -11.76
CA GLY A 39 8.65 -6.03 -12.09
C GLY A 39 7.67 -5.17 -12.88
N LYS A 40 7.82 -3.84 -12.74
CA LYS A 40 7.23 -2.83 -13.61
C LYS A 40 7.60 -3.19 -15.06
N ASN A 41 6.61 -3.49 -15.91
CA ASN A 41 6.86 -3.89 -17.30
C ASN A 41 6.94 -2.62 -18.16
N LEU A 42 8.15 -2.14 -18.40
CA LEU A 42 8.41 -1.01 -19.30
C LEU A 42 8.73 -1.57 -20.70
N PRO A 43 7.95 -1.23 -21.74
CA PRO A 43 8.05 -1.86 -23.06
C PRO A 43 9.39 -1.59 -23.76
N TYR A 44 10.14 -0.58 -23.30
CA TYR A 44 11.45 -0.18 -23.83
C TYR A 44 12.65 -0.82 -23.10
N LEU A 45 12.43 -1.67 -22.09
CA LEU A 45 13.51 -2.39 -21.41
C LEU A 45 13.83 -3.70 -22.11
N THR A 46 15.11 -3.97 -22.34
CA THR A 46 15.59 -5.25 -22.86
C THR A 46 16.89 -5.70 -22.16
N SER A 47 17.12 -7.01 -22.11
CA SER A 47 18.42 -7.61 -21.75
C SER A 47 19.00 -8.41 -22.92
N ASP A 48 18.33 -8.40 -24.07
CA ASP A 48 18.81 -9.04 -25.27
C ASP A 48 19.73 -8.09 -26.04
N VAL A 49 21.03 -8.41 -26.03
CA VAL A 49 22.05 -7.64 -26.74
C VAL A 49 21.83 -7.64 -28.26
N GLU A 50 21.18 -8.66 -28.81
CA GLU A 50 20.91 -8.77 -30.25
C GLU A 50 19.83 -7.79 -30.72
N GLU A 51 18.95 -7.32 -29.82
CA GLU A 51 17.96 -6.30 -30.14
C GLU A 51 18.58 -4.92 -30.38
N VAL A 52 19.83 -4.71 -29.97
CA VAL A 52 20.54 -3.42 -30.07
C VAL A 52 21.77 -3.52 -30.96
N SER A 53 22.40 -4.71 -31.03
CA SER A 53 23.60 -4.97 -31.82
C SER A 53 23.42 -4.54 -33.28
N GLY A 54 24.33 -3.70 -33.78
CA GLY A 54 24.35 -3.18 -35.15
C GLY A 54 23.35 -2.05 -35.45
N LYS A 55 22.50 -1.66 -34.50
CA LYS A 55 21.53 -0.56 -34.69
C LYS A 55 22.16 0.82 -34.51
N SER A 56 21.48 1.84 -35.06
CA SER A 56 21.87 3.23 -34.97
C SER A 56 20.82 4.06 -34.22
N PHE A 57 21.28 5.07 -33.47
CA PHE A 57 20.46 5.95 -32.63
C PHE A 57 20.97 7.39 -32.73
N ASP A 58 20.13 8.38 -32.51
CA ASP A 58 20.58 9.78 -32.46
C ASP A 58 21.49 10.01 -31.26
N TYR A 59 21.13 9.48 -30.09
CA TYR A 59 21.96 9.56 -28.89
C TYR A 59 22.17 8.20 -28.24
N ILE A 60 23.38 7.97 -27.73
CA ILE A 60 23.69 6.80 -26.90
C ILE A 60 24.12 7.28 -25.51
N VAL A 61 23.32 6.99 -24.50
CA VAL A 61 23.60 7.28 -23.09
C VAL A 61 24.23 6.06 -22.43
N VAL A 62 25.48 6.19 -22.00
CA VAL A 62 26.23 5.12 -21.34
C VAL A 62 26.10 5.27 -19.82
N GLY A 63 25.30 4.39 -19.22
CA GLY A 63 24.95 4.39 -17.80
C GLY A 63 23.55 4.93 -17.56
N GLY A 64 22.63 4.04 -17.19
CA GLY A 64 21.25 4.38 -16.79
C GLY A 64 21.21 4.83 -15.32
N GLY A 65 22.09 5.77 -14.96
CA GLY A 65 22.33 6.19 -13.59
C GLY A 65 21.49 7.37 -13.12
N THR A 66 21.99 8.07 -12.10
CA THR A 66 21.34 9.25 -11.51
C THR A 66 21.15 10.38 -12.53
N ALA A 67 22.16 10.67 -13.37
CA ALA A 67 22.05 11.66 -14.45
C ALA A 67 21.52 11.05 -15.76
N GLY A 68 21.91 9.81 -16.07
CA GLY A 68 21.61 9.18 -17.35
C GLY A 68 20.11 8.94 -17.59
N CYS A 69 19.34 8.62 -16.55
CA CYS A 69 17.90 8.41 -16.70
C CYS A 69 17.13 9.70 -17.08
N PRO A 70 17.21 10.81 -16.31
CA PRO A 70 16.54 12.06 -16.70
C PRO A 70 17.05 12.63 -18.04
N LEU A 71 18.34 12.44 -18.34
CA LEU A 71 18.94 12.80 -19.63
C LEU A 71 18.27 12.04 -20.79
N ALA A 72 18.20 10.71 -20.68
CA ALA A 72 17.61 9.87 -21.72
C ALA A 72 16.11 10.12 -21.90
N ALA A 73 15.38 10.30 -20.80
CA ALA A 73 13.96 10.65 -20.83
C ALA A 73 13.74 11.95 -21.63
N THR A 74 14.55 12.97 -21.36
CA THR A 74 14.45 14.27 -22.04
C THR A 74 14.80 14.18 -23.52
N LEU A 75 15.93 13.54 -23.88
CA LEU A 75 16.34 13.38 -25.28
C LEU A 75 15.29 12.58 -26.09
N SER A 76 14.66 11.59 -25.47
CA SER A 76 13.66 10.75 -26.14
C SER A 76 12.42 11.51 -26.59
N GLU A 77 12.14 12.69 -26.03
CA GLU A 77 11.02 13.54 -26.47
C GLU A 77 11.09 13.85 -27.97
N ARG A 78 12.30 13.96 -28.54
CA ARG A 78 12.53 14.35 -29.94
C ARG A 78 13.41 13.39 -30.73
N PHE A 79 14.24 12.60 -30.08
CA PHE A 79 15.32 11.83 -30.71
C PHE A 79 15.26 10.36 -30.34
N SER A 80 15.81 9.48 -31.19
CA SER A 80 16.01 8.08 -30.86
C SER A 80 17.19 7.91 -29.89
N VAL A 81 16.96 7.26 -28.75
CA VAL A 81 17.91 7.16 -27.64
C VAL A 81 18.12 5.70 -27.24
N LEU A 82 19.39 5.31 -27.16
CA LEU A 82 19.81 4.06 -26.53
C LEU A 82 20.44 4.35 -25.17
N VAL A 83 19.94 3.73 -24.10
CA VAL A 83 20.58 3.69 -22.80
C VAL A 83 21.23 2.33 -22.60
N ILE A 84 22.51 2.29 -22.24
CA ILE A 84 23.20 1.03 -21.91
C ILE A 84 23.57 1.03 -20.42
N GLU A 85 22.95 0.15 -19.65
CA GLU A 85 23.19 -0.02 -18.22
C GLU A 85 23.81 -1.39 -17.91
N ARG A 86 24.89 -1.38 -17.13
CA ARG A 86 25.62 -2.60 -16.77
C ARG A 86 24.93 -3.44 -15.70
N GLY A 87 24.03 -2.85 -14.92
CA GLY A 87 23.22 -3.54 -13.94
C GLY A 87 21.87 -4.03 -14.48
N GLY A 88 21.17 -4.79 -13.64
CA GLY A 88 19.81 -5.25 -13.91
C GLY A 88 18.75 -4.20 -13.62
N SER A 89 17.49 -4.63 -13.65
CA SER A 89 16.33 -3.79 -13.31
C SER A 89 16.22 -3.57 -11.79
N PRO A 90 15.90 -2.35 -11.31
CA PRO A 90 15.58 -2.11 -9.91
C PRO A 90 14.20 -2.68 -9.56
N TYR A 91 13.32 -2.86 -10.56
CA TYR A 91 11.93 -3.21 -10.34
C TYR A 91 11.79 -4.64 -9.87
N GLY A 92 11.04 -4.78 -8.78
CA GLY A 92 10.86 -6.04 -8.10
C GLY A 92 11.98 -6.38 -7.12
N ASN A 93 13.14 -5.73 -7.10
CA ASN A 93 14.13 -6.07 -6.08
C ASN A 93 13.81 -5.37 -4.74
N PRO A 94 13.32 -6.05 -3.67
CA PRO A 94 12.93 -5.39 -2.43
C PRO A 94 14.08 -4.66 -1.75
N LEU A 95 15.32 -5.15 -1.97
CA LEU A 95 16.54 -4.55 -1.43
C LEU A 95 16.82 -3.16 -2.03
N VAL A 96 16.26 -2.89 -3.21
CA VAL A 96 16.30 -1.59 -3.86
C VAL A 96 15.03 -0.80 -3.55
N SER A 97 13.87 -1.42 -3.75
CA SER A 97 12.58 -0.72 -3.80
C SER A 97 11.95 -0.42 -2.44
N GLU A 98 12.34 -1.08 -1.35
CA GLU A 98 11.68 -0.86 -0.05
C GLU A 98 12.61 -0.23 1.00
N LYS A 99 12.13 0.82 1.66
CA LYS A 99 12.82 1.56 2.73
C LYS A 99 13.25 0.65 3.87
N MET A 100 12.49 -0.40 4.18
CA MET A 100 12.84 -1.33 5.26
C MET A 100 14.11 -2.15 4.99
N TYR A 101 14.54 -2.23 3.73
CA TYR A 101 15.81 -2.85 3.33
C TYR A 101 16.90 -1.82 3.03
N TYR A 102 16.71 -0.55 3.41
CA TYR A 102 17.74 0.47 3.32
C TYR A 102 19.09 -0.02 3.92
N GLY A 103 20.16 0.18 3.16
CA GLY A 103 21.52 -0.20 3.54
C GLY A 103 21.87 -1.69 3.37
N PHE A 104 20.89 -2.59 3.20
CA PHE A 104 21.16 -4.01 2.98
C PHE A 104 21.95 -4.30 1.69
N PRO A 105 21.72 -3.61 0.55
CA PRO A 105 22.56 -3.79 -0.63
C PRO A 105 24.06 -3.62 -0.39
N LEU A 106 24.45 -2.82 0.60
CA LEU A 106 25.85 -2.50 0.91
C LEU A 106 26.54 -3.58 1.76
N ILE A 107 25.80 -4.56 2.28
CA ILE A 107 26.34 -5.67 3.07
C ILE A 107 26.19 -7.02 2.36
N GLN A 108 25.70 -7.01 1.12
CA GLN A 108 25.64 -8.21 0.29
C GLN A 108 27.01 -8.51 -0.33
N PRO A 109 27.32 -9.79 -0.59
CA PRO A 109 28.47 -10.16 -1.40
C PRO A 109 28.43 -9.46 -2.77
N ASP A 110 29.57 -8.92 -3.20
CA ASP A 110 29.74 -8.33 -4.53
C ASP A 110 29.91 -9.44 -5.58
N GLU A 111 28.85 -9.66 -6.36
CA GLU A 111 28.81 -10.58 -7.49
C GLU A 111 28.42 -9.80 -8.75
N PHE A 112 28.69 -10.31 -9.96
CA PHE A 112 28.47 -9.56 -11.21
C PHE A 112 27.08 -8.91 -11.35
N LEU A 113 26.04 -9.51 -10.75
CA LEU A 113 24.66 -9.04 -10.81
C LEU A 113 24.16 -8.37 -9.52
N SER A 114 25.02 -8.17 -8.50
CA SER A 114 24.61 -7.42 -7.31
C SER A 114 24.39 -5.94 -7.64
N VAL A 115 23.38 -5.35 -7.01
CA VAL A 115 22.94 -3.96 -7.28
C VAL A 115 23.92 -2.90 -6.76
N ALA A 116 24.83 -3.29 -5.87
CA ALA A 116 25.94 -2.49 -5.39
C ALA A 116 27.26 -3.24 -5.67
N GLN A 117 28.24 -2.52 -6.19
CA GLN A 117 29.60 -3.01 -6.38
C GLN A 117 30.50 -2.36 -5.32
N SER A 118 31.20 -3.17 -4.53
CA SER A 118 32.09 -2.69 -3.48
C SER A 118 33.47 -2.38 -4.06
N PHE A 119 34.17 -1.43 -3.45
CA PHE A 119 35.57 -1.15 -3.75
C PHE A 119 36.27 -0.59 -2.50
N VAL A 120 37.58 -0.72 -2.47
CA VAL A 120 38.43 -0.12 -1.43
C VAL A 120 39.36 0.85 -2.14
N SER A 121 39.40 2.10 -1.70
CA SER A 121 40.36 3.08 -2.25
C SER A 121 41.79 2.69 -1.88
N LYS A 122 42.80 3.22 -2.58
CA LYS A 122 44.22 3.02 -2.22
C LYS A 122 44.53 3.53 -0.79
N ASP A 123 43.69 4.43 -0.26
CA ASP A 123 43.75 4.91 1.13
C ASP A 123 43.29 3.86 2.17
N GLY A 124 42.71 2.74 1.74
CA GLY A 124 42.17 1.69 2.61
C GLY A 124 40.73 1.93 3.08
N VAL A 125 40.01 2.88 2.47
CA VAL A 125 38.61 3.19 2.82
C VAL A 125 37.64 2.39 1.94
N GLU A 126 36.77 1.61 2.58
CA GLU A 126 35.72 0.83 1.90
C GLU A 126 34.58 1.75 1.42
N SER A 127 34.11 1.52 0.20
CA SER A 127 33.03 2.27 -0.43
C SER A 127 32.27 1.42 -1.45
N HIS A 128 31.21 1.98 -2.01
CA HIS A 128 30.28 1.30 -2.91
C HIS A 128 29.84 2.21 -4.07
N ARG A 129 29.52 1.61 -5.21
CA ARG A 129 28.84 2.28 -6.34
C ARG A 129 27.64 1.47 -6.82
N GLY A 130 26.63 2.15 -7.36
CA GLY A 130 25.48 1.49 -7.99
C GLY A 130 25.87 0.61 -9.19
N ARG A 131 25.18 -0.51 -9.35
CA ARG A 131 25.20 -1.40 -10.52
C ARG A 131 23.78 -1.94 -10.75
N VAL A 132 22.88 -1.04 -11.12
CA VAL A 132 21.46 -1.29 -11.35
C VAL A 132 20.91 -0.09 -12.13
N LEU A 133 19.87 -0.26 -12.94
CA LEU A 133 19.16 0.87 -13.54
C LEU A 133 18.63 1.79 -12.42
N GLY A 134 18.83 3.09 -12.56
CA GLY A 134 18.70 4.09 -11.50
C GLY A 134 20.04 4.46 -10.84
N GLY A 135 21.11 3.68 -11.07
CA GLY A 135 22.45 3.92 -10.53
C GLY A 135 22.49 4.01 -9.01
N SER A 136 23.31 4.92 -8.48
CA SER A 136 23.45 5.09 -7.02
C SER A 136 22.17 5.64 -6.36
N SER A 137 21.21 6.21 -7.10
CA SER A 137 19.90 6.59 -6.54
C SER A 137 19.10 5.40 -6.01
N ALA A 138 19.36 4.21 -6.54
CA ALA A 138 18.72 2.95 -6.17
C ALA A 138 19.23 2.36 -4.84
N ILE A 139 20.44 2.72 -4.38
CA ILE A 139 21.07 2.10 -3.20
C ILE A 139 21.41 3.09 -2.07
N ASN A 140 21.21 4.40 -2.29
CA ASN A 140 21.61 5.43 -1.32
C ASN A 140 20.62 5.65 -0.17
N GLY A 141 20.91 6.62 0.69
CA GLY A 141 20.05 7.04 1.81
C GLY A 141 18.73 7.72 1.45
N GLY A 142 18.49 8.01 0.16
CA GLY A 142 17.25 8.63 -0.29
C GLY A 142 17.00 10.04 0.26
N PHE A 143 17.96 10.68 0.93
CA PHE A 143 17.84 12.08 1.39
C PHE A 143 18.03 13.03 0.20
N TYR A 144 17.11 13.99 0.05
CA TYR A 144 17.08 14.92 -1.08
C TYR A 144 17.26 16.36 -0.60
N SER A 145 18.23 17.06 -1.19
CA SER A 145 18.47 18.49 -0.97
C SER A 145 19.11 19.10 -2.21
N ARG A 146 18.60 20.24 -2.68
CA ARG A 146 19.16 21.01 -3.79
C ARG A 146 20.58 21.48 -3.49
N ALA A 147 21.31 21.85 -4.55
CA ALA A 147 22.60 22.53 -4.44
C ALA A 147 22.45 23.88 -3.72
N SER A 148 23.56 24.42 -3.21
CA SER A 148 23.57 25.81 -2.76
C SER A 148 23.52 26.78 -3.95
N ASP A 149 22.90 27.94 -3.77
CA ASP A 149 22.92 29.03 -4.76
C ASP A 149 24.35 29.43 -5.14
N ASP A 150 25.25 29.42 -4.14
CA ASP A 150 26.68 29.72 -4.34
C ASP A 150 27.31 28.72 -5.32
N PHE A 151 26.96 27.42 -5.22
CA PHE A 151 27.44 26.39 -6.13
C PHE A 151 26.88 26.61 -7.54
N VAL A 152 25.57 26.84 -7.69
CA VAL A 152 24.93 27.08 -9.00
C VAL A 152 25.59 28.26 -9.73
N LYS A 153 25.83 29.36 -9.00
CA LYS A 153 26.52 30.55 -9.54
C LYS A 153 27.99 30.29 -9.88
N THR A 154 28.70 29.53 -9.05
CA THR A 154 30.12 29.21 -9.29
C THR A 154 30.31 28.37 -10.54
N VAL A 155 29.39 27.43 -10.79
CA VAL A 155 29.41 26.60 -12.00
C VAL A 155 28.95 27.38 -13.24
N GLY A 156 28.18 28.47 -13.06
CA GLY A 156 27.71 29.30 -14.16
C GLY A 156 26.47 28.75 -14.86
N TRP A 157 25.67 27.94 -14.19
CA TRP A 157 24.40 27.47 -14.74
C TRP A 157 23.32 28.55 -14.74
N ASP A 158 22.44 28.50 -15.72
CA ASP A 158 21.24 29.34 -15.76
C ASP A 158 20.31 29.01 -14.59
N GLU A 159 20.06 30.01 -13.73
CA GLU A 159 19.29 29.83 -12.49
C GLU A 159 17.83 29.43 -12.75
N GLU A 160 17.22 29.91 -13.84
CA GLU A 160 15.83 29.58 -14.18
C GLU A 160 15.72 28.13 -14.66
N LEU A 161 16.59 27.72 -15.59
CA LEU A 161 16.61 26.33 -16.08
C LEU A 161 16.94 25.32 -14.97
N VAL A 162 17.87 25.67 -14.08
CA VAL A 162 18.21 24.83 -12.91
C VAL A 162 16.98 24.65 -12.02
N LYS A 163 16.24 25.73 -11.76
CA LYS A 163 15.03 25.68 -10.94
C LYS A 163 13.96 24.81 -11.60
N GLU A 164 13.69 25.00 -12.89
CA GLU A 164 12.73 24.17 -13.64
C GLU A 164 13.11 22.68 -13.62
N ALA A 165 14.40 22.38 -13.79
CA ALA A 165 14.91 21.01 -13.74
C ALA A 165 14.76 20.38 -12.34
N TYR A 166 15.01 21.13 -11.26
CA TYR A 166 14.72 20.67 -9.90
C TYR A 166 13.24 20.39 -9.68
N GLU A 167 12.36 21.34 -10.03
CA GLU A 167 10.91 21.21 -9.85
C GLU A 167 10.36 20.00 -10.64
N TRP A 168 10.88 19.76 -11.84
CA TRP A 168 10.54 18.59 -12.64
C TRP A 168 10.93 17.29 -11.93
N VAL A 169 12.16 17.16 -11.44
CA VAL A 169 12.59 15.98 -10.67
C VAL A 169 11.72 15.79 -9.42
N GLU A 170 11.47 16.88 -8.71
CA GLU A 170 10.73 16.87 -7.44
C GLU A 170 9.29 16.41 -7.61
N SER A 171 8.62 16.89 -8.65
CA SER A 171 7.23 16.53 -8.96
C SER A 171 7.03 15.05 -9.32
N ASN A 172 8.10 14.37 -9.76
CA ASN A 172 8.03 12.99 -10.23
C ASN A 172 8.46 11.97 -9.17
N ILE A 173 9.52 12.23 -8.40
CA ILE A 173 10.15 11.20 -7.54
C ILE A 173 10.52 11.66 -6.12
N VAL A 174 10.20 12.89 -5.71
CA VAL A 174 10.60 13.42 -4.40
C VAL A 174 9.40 13.69 -3.50
N PHE A 175 9.51 13.27 -2.25
CA PHE A 175 8.45 13.35 -1.25
C PHE A 175 8.91 14.10 -0.01
N LYS A 176 7.94 14.60 0.76
CA LYS A 176 8.18 15.08 2.12
C LYS A 176 8.14 13.90 3.09
N PRO A 177 9.20 13.62 3.86
CA PRO A 177 9.22 12.50 4.78
C PRO A 177 8.35 12.77 6.02
N GLU A 178 7.70 11.72 6.53
CA GLU A 178 7.27 11.68 7.93
C GLU A 178 8.45 11.27 8.82
N LEU A 179 8.75 12.09 9.83
CA LEU A 179 9.88 11.82 10.73
C LEU A 179 9.65 10.55 11.54
N THR A 180 10.62 9.65 11.50
CA THR A 180 10.67 8.54 12.45
C THR A 180 11.05 9.05 13.85
N ILE A 181 10.91 8.18 14.86
CA ILE A 181 11.34 8.51 16.22
C ILE A 181 12.84 8.82 16.26
N TRP A 182 13.66 8.02 15.60
CA TRP A 182 15.09 8.24 15.61
C TRP A 182 15.45 9.56 14.92
N GLN A 183 14.82 9.87 13.79
CA GLN A 183 15.05 11.15 13.10
C GLN A 183 14.57 12.36 13.92
N SER A 184 13.47 12.23 14.67
CA SER A 184 13.05 13.26 15.64
C SER A 184 14.05 13.46 16.77
N VAL A 185 14.71 12.38 17.22
CA VAL A 185 15.78 12.44 18.24
C VAL A 185 17.03 13.11 17.68
N VAL A 186 17.40 12.78 16.44
CA VAL A 186 18.52 13.43 15.74
C VAL A 186 18.24 14.92 15.57
N GLU A 187 17.05 15.31 15.10
CA GLU A 187 16.62 16.71 15.00
C GLU A 187 16.82 17.48 16.30
N LEU A 188 16.26 16.98 17.41
CA LEU A 188 16.41 17.62 18.72
C LEU A 188 17.87 17.63 19.18
N GLY A 189 18.62 16.56 18.93
CA GLY A 189 20.04 16.48 19.27
C GLY A 189 20.91 17.51 18.52
N LEU A 190 20.59 17.80 17.26
CA LEU A 190 21.26 18.84 16.47
C LEU A 190 20.94 20.25 17.02
N LEU A 191 19.67 20.50 17.36
CA LEU A 191 19.24 21.76 17.97
C LEU A 191 19.90 21.99 19.34
N GLU A 192 19.95 20.96 20.20
CA GLU A 192 20.63 21.00 21.49
C GLU A 192 22.15 21.22 21.34
N ALA A 193 22.73 20.70 20.26
CA ALA A 193 24.13 20.95 19.93
C ALA A 193 24.39 22.36 19.38
N GLY A 194 23.34 23.16 19.14
CA GLY A 194 23.43 24.55 18.69
C GLY A 194 23.47 24.73 17.18
N ILE A 195 23.03 23.74 16.40
CA ILE A 195 22.89 23.87 14.94
C ILE A 195 21.54 24.53 14.64
N LEU A 196 21.56 25.86 14.68
CA LEU A 196 20.39 26.75 14.55
C LEU A 196 20.51 27.59 13.26
N PRO A 197 19.39 28.12 12.75
CA PRO A 197 18.00 28.00 13.23
C PRO A 197 17.37 26.63 12.91
N TYR A 198 16.15 26.40 13.42
CA TYR A 198 15.30 25.31 12.95
C TYR A 198 14.52 25.77 11.71
N ASN A 199 14.72 25.12 10.58
CA ASN A 199 14.13 25.50 9.30
C ASN A 199 12.88 24.68 8.92
N GLY A 200 12.47 23.72 9.76
CA GLY A 200 11.38 22.80 9.40
C GLY A 200 11.71 21.99 8.15
N PHE A 201 10.71 21.76 7.31
CA PHE A 201 10.90 21.10 6.01
C PHE A 201 11.41 22.08 4.97
N SER A 202 12.54 21.75 4.35
CA SER A 202 13.12 22.51 3.24
C SER A 202 13.90 21.56 2.34
N MET A 203 13.86 21.77 1.02
CA MET A 203 14.75 21.08 0.08
C MET A 203 16.04 21.86 -0.18
N GLU A 204 16.14 23.11 0.30
CA GLU A 204 17.29 23.98 0.05
C GLU A 204 18.50 23.63 0.94
N HIS A 205 19.72 23.78 0.43
CA HIS A 205 20.92 23.65 1.25
C HIS A 205 21.17 24.93 2.07
N ILE A 206 20.66 24.94 3.31
CA ILE A 206 20.61 26.12 4.18
C ILE A 206 21.21 25.83 5.56
N GLU A 207 21.85 26.85 6.15
CA GLU A 207 22.36 26.80 7.53
C GLU A 207 21.24 26.45 8.53
N GLY A 208 21.55 25.61 9.51
CA GLY A 208 20.66 25.21 10.59
C GLY A 208 20.21 23.76 10.51
N THR A 209 19.22 23.40 11.33
CA THR A 209 18.62 22.06 11.35
C THR A 209 17.37 22.04 10.46
N LYS A 210 17.29 21.08 9.54
CA LYS A 210 16.18 20.94 8.59
C LYS A 210 15.77 19.48 8.38
N ILE A 211 14.52 19.31 7.98
CA ILE A 211 13.97 18.07 7.40
C ILE A 211 14.13 18.19 5.89
N GLY A 212 14.84 17.25 5.26
CA GLY A 212 15.05 17.22 3.80
C GLY A 212 13.90 16.58 3.04
N GLY A 213 13.96 16.64 1.71
CA GLY A 213 13.13 15.78 0.86
C GLY A 213 13.59 14.32 0.93
N THR A 214 12.80 13.40 0.38
CA THR A 214 13.19 12.00 0.30
C THR A 214 12.73 11.32 -0.99
N LEU A 215 13.47 10.31 -1.44
CA LEU A 215 13.06 9.40 -2.52
C LEU A 215 12.11 8.29 -2.06
N PHE A 216 11.83 8.19 -0.75
CA PHE A 216 10.87 7.21 -0.23
C PHE A 216 9.50 7.83 -0.09
N ASP A 217 8.48 7.24 -0.72
CA ASP A 217 7.10 7.68 -0.55
C ASP A 217 6.53 7.32 0.83
N GLU A 218 5.27 7.69 1.08
CA GLU A 218 4.60 7.45 2.35
C GLU A 218 4.41 5.96 2.70
N TYR A 219 4.52 5.06 1.72
CA TYR A 219 4.48 3.61 1.92
C TYR A 219 5.87 3.01 2.17
N GLY A 220 6.92 3.83 2.05
CA GLY A 220 8.30 3.39 2.11
C GLY A 220 8.79 2.76 0.82
N ILE A 221 8.14 3.00 -0.31
CA ILE A 221 8.66 2.58 -1.62
C ILE A 221 9.64 3.64 -2.12
N ARG A 222 10.80 3.18 -2.60
CA ARG A 222 11.82 4.03 -3.20
C ARG A 222 11.46 4.34 -4.66
N HIS A 223 11.46 5.61 -5.00
CA HIS A 223 11.40 6.11 -6.37
C HIS A 223 12.82 6.51 -6.79
N THR A 224 13.37 5.85 -7.79
CA THR A 224 14.76 6.05 -8.25
C THR A 224 14.80 6.94 -9.48
N SER A 225 16.00 7.30 -9.96
CA SER A 225 16.10 7.98 -11.26
C SER A 225 15.54 7.15 -12.41
N ALA A 226 15.45 5.81 -12.28
CA ALA A 226 14.85 4.95 -13.30
C ALA A 226 13.36 5.24 -13.53
N ASP A 227 12.63 5.73 -12.52
CA ASP A 227 11.22 6.07 -12.64
C ASP A 227 11.00 7.29 -13.54
N LEU A 228 12.02 8.16 -13.68
CA LEU A 228 11.97 9.32 -14.58
C LEU A 228 11.94 8.91 -16.06
N LEU A 229 12.34 7.69 -16.42
CA LEU A 229 12.26 7.22 -17.80
C LEU A 229 10.82 7.17 -18.32
N GLU A 230 9.83 7.05 -17.44
CA GLU A 230 8.40 7.02 -17.82
C GLU A 230 7.88 8.37 -18.34
N THR A 231 8.62 9.44 -18.09
CA THR A 231 8.31 10.77 -18.61
C THR A 231 8.79 10.96 -20.05
N GLY A 232 9.70 10.09 -20.53
CA GLY A 232 10.20 10.10 -21.89
C GLY A 232 9.22 9.45 -22.88
N ASN A 233 9.52 9.58 -24.17
CA ASN A 233 8.71 8.95 -25.21
C ASN A 233 9.10 7.46 -25.35
N PRO A 234 8.19 6.51 -25.04
CA PRO A 234 8.49 5.08 -25.03
C PRO A 234 8.82 4.51 -26.42
N GLU A 235 8.40 5.16 -27.51
CA GLU A 235 8.69 4.72 -28.88
C GLU A 235 10.11 5.12 -29.33
N ASN A 236 10.71 6.10 -28.66
CA ASN A 236 12.00 6.68 -29.02
C ASN A 236 13.14 6.22 -28.12
N ILE A 237 12.87 5.42 -27.09
CA ILE A 237 13.89 5.00 -26.12
C ILE A 237 14.03 3.48 -26.11
N ILE A 238 15.27 3.00 -26.03
CA ILE A 238 15.60 1.61 -25.73
C ILE A 238 16.58 1.60 -24.56
N VAL A 239 16.31 0.78 -23.55
CA VAL A 239 17.18 0.63 -22.38
C VAL A 239 17.68 -0.81 -22.31
N LEU A 240 18.97 -0.99 -22.64
CA LEU A 240 19.67 -2.26 -22.59
C LEU A 240 20.30 -2.47 -21.20
N LEU A 241 19.80 -3.48 -20.48
CA LEU A 241 20.28 -3.89 -19.16
C LEU A 241 21.36 -4.98 -19.25
N ASN A 242 22.11 -5.17 -18.16
CA ASN A 242 23.15 -6.18 -18.03
C ASN A 242 24.22 -6.12 -19.14
N ALA A 243 24.50 -4.91 -19.63
CA ALA A 243 25.47 -4.66 -20.68
C ALA A 243 26.53 -3.64 -20.22
N THR A 244 27.79 -4.06 -20.23
CA THR A 244 28.93 -3.21 -19.85
C THR A 244 29.55 -2.62 -21.11
N VAL A 245 29.54 -1.29 -21.23
CA VAL A 245 30.29 -0.59 -22.28
C VAL A 245 31.79 -0.77 -22.06
N LYS A 246 32.48 -1.22 -23.11
CA LYS A 246 33.90 -1.54 -23.12
C LYS A 246 34.74 -0.36 -23.59
N ASN A 247 34.40 0.22 -24.74
CA ASN A 247 35.06 1.40 -25.29
C ASN A 247 34.18 2.10 -26.34
N ILE A 248 34.60 3.31 -26.70
CA ILE A 248 34.00 4.13 -27.73
C ILE A 248 34.61 3.78 -29.10
N ILE A 249 33.79 3.85 -30.15
CA ILE A 249 34.19 3.64 -31.54
C ILE A 249 34.44 5.01 -32.18
N PHE A 250 35.59 5.16 -32.84
CA PHE A 250 35.98 6.40 -33.52
C PHE A 250 36.08 6.20 -35.03
N HIS A 251 35.82 7.28 -35.77
CA HIS A 251 36.19 7.44 -37.17
C HIS A 251 37.38 8.39 -37.27
N VAL A 252 38.40 8.03 -38.05
CA VAL A 252 39.57 8.89 -38.34
C VAL A 252 39.37 9.48 -39.72
N ASN A 253 39.32 10.81 -39.82
CA ASN A 253 39.17 11.49 -41.10
C ASN A 253 40.50 11.43 -41.89
N ASP A 254 40.46 11.42 -43.23
CA ASP A 254 41.63 11.27 -44.13
C ASP A 254 42.73 12.35 -43.97
N LYS A 255 42.48 13.39 -43.15
CA LYS A 255 43.43 14.46 -42.80
C LYS A 255 44.06 14.33 -41.40
N GLY A 256 43.77 13.27 -40.64
CA GLY A 256 44.51 12.87 -39.42
C GLY A 256 44.37 13.75 -38.17
N ASN A 257 43.60 14.85 -38.17
CA ASN A 257 43.63 15.86 -37.10
C ASN A 257 42.42 15.89 -36.14
N GLU A 258 41.32 15.18 -36.41
CA GLU A 258 40.13 15.17 -35.52
C GLU A 258 39.55 13.76 -35.38
N SER A 259 39.35 13.31 -34.15
CA SER A 259 38.69 12.05 -33.82
C SER A 259 37.21 12.28 -33.57
N MET A 260 36.36 11.57 -34.31
CA MET A 260 34.91 11.74 -34.25
C MET A 260 34.25 10.43 -33.82
N VAL A 261 33.33 10.50 -32.87
CA VAL A 261 32.66 9.31 -32.32
C VAL A 261 31.65 8.75 -33.32
N ARG A 262 31.62 7.42 -33.44
CA ARG A 262 30.69 6.67 -34.29
C ARG A 262 29.72 5.81 -33.48
N GLY A 263 30.04 5.47 -32.24
CA GLY A 263 29.24 4.54 -31.45
C GLY A 263 30.00 3.96 -30.26
N VAL A 264 29.51 2.85 -29.73
CA VAL A 264 30.09 2.17 -28.57
C VAL A 264 30.19 0.66 -28.78
N ARG A 265 31.21 0.05 -28.17
CA ARG A 265 31.32 -1.39 -28.02
C ARG A 265 30.92 -1.81 -26.62
N PHE A 266 30.14 -2.88 -26.48
CA PHE A 266 29.69 -3.38 -25.19
C PHE A 266 29.75 -4.92 -25.13
N ILE A 267 29.72 -5.45 -23.91
CA ILE A 267 29.78 -6.88 -23.58
C ILE A 267 28.72 -7.22 -22.53
N LYS A 268 28.36 -8.50 -22.38
CA LYS A 268 27.48 -8.94 -21.28
C LYS A 268 28.16 -8.76 -19.93
N SER A 269 27.44 -8.23 -18.95
CA SER A 269 27.96 -7.90 -17.63
C SER A 269 28.16 -9.10 -16.71
N ASP A 270 27.42 -10.18 -16.95
CA ASP A 270 27.37 -11.41 -16.13
C ASP A 270 28.67 -12.26 -16.16
N GLY A 271 29.63 -11.90 -17.01
CA GLY A 271 30.88 -12.67 -17.15
C GLY A 271 30.78 -13.91 -18.03
N SER A 272 29.60 -14.22 -18.58
CA SER A 272 29.35 -15.46 -19.34
C SER A 272 30.11 -15.53 -20.66
N THR A 273 30.40 -14.38 -21.28
CA THR A 273 31.09 -14.28 -22.56
C THR A 273 31.94 -13.01 -22.63
N SER A 274 32.95 -13.04 -23.50
CA SER A 274 33.76 -11.88 -23.89
C SER A 274 33.41 -11.39 -25.31
N GLN A 275 32.35 -11.93 -25.91
CA GLN A 275 31.84 -11.48 -27.20
C GLN A 275 31.48 -9.99 -27.12
N THR A 276 31.94 -9.25 -28.13
CA THR A 276 31.74 -7.80 -28.23
C THR A 276 30.64 -7.51 -29.23
N TYR A 277 29.75 -6.60 -28.85
CA TYR A 277 28.65 -6.07 -29.64
C TYR A 277 28.88 -4.58 -29.88
N GLU A 278 28.27 -4.01 -30.92
CA GLU A 278 28.43 -2.61 -31.29
C GLU A 278 27.06 -1.95 -31.47
N ALA A 279 26.94 -0.67 -31.10
CA ALA A 279 25.80 0.19 -31.43
C ALA A 279 26.35 1.53 -31.94
N TYR A 280 25.66 2.15 -32.90
CA TYR A 280 26.17 3.30 -33.65
C TYR A 280 25.31 4.55 -33.47
N LEU A 281 25.88 5.70 -33.79
CA LEU A 281 25.13 6.95 -33.96
C LEU A 281 24.51 7.02 -35.36
N ASN A 282 23.33 7.61 -35.48
CA ASN A 282 22.69 7.91 -36.76
C ASN A 282 23.57 8.86 -37.58
N GLN A 283 23.70 8.57 -38.88
CA GLN A 283 24.39 9.44 -39.85
C GLN A 283 23.36 10.03 -40.81
N PRO A 284 22.94 11.29 -40.65
CA PRO A 284 22.09 11.94 -41.65
C PRO A 284 22.89 12.19 -42.94
N GLU A 285 22.33 11.81 -44.09
CA GLU A 285 22.86 12.22 -45.39
C GLU A 285 22.80 13.76 -45.47
N ASN A 286 23.96 14.40 -45.63
CA ASN A 286 24.16 15.86 -45.78
C ASN A 286 24.06 16.76 -44.52
N SER A 287 24.11 16.23 -43.28
CA SER A 287 24.25 17.07 -42.07
C SER A 287 25.69 17.16 -41.56
N SER A 288 26.11 18.37 -41.17
CA SER A 288 27.37 18.62 -40.44
C SER A 288 27.25 18.44 -38.92
N SER A 289 26.04 18.25 -38.37
CA SER A 289 25.80 17.92 -36.95
C SER A 289 25.43 16.45 -36.79
N TRP A 290 26.11 15.79 -35.85
CA TRP A 290 25.84 14.42 -35.42
C TRP A 290 25.26 14.48 -34.01
N GLY A 291 24.51 13.45 -33.61
CA GLY A 291 24.21 13.25 -32.20
C GLY A 291 25.44 12.81 -31.41
N ASP A 292 25.28 12.62 -30.10
CA ASP A 292 26.39 12.38 -29.17
C ASP A 292 26.31 11.01 -28.49
N VAL A 293 27.48 10.39 -28.24
CA VAL A 293 27.63 9.44 -27.13
C VAL A 293 27.81 10.25 -25.86
N ILE A 294 26.99 9.98 -24.85
CA ILE A 294 27.04 10.69 -23.56
C ILE A 294 27.39 9.70 -22.45
N LEU A 295 28.52 9.93 -21.79
CA LEU A 295 28.94 9.15 -20.63
C LEU A 295 28.24 9.68 -19.37
N SER A 296 27.38 8.85 -18.79
CA SER A 296 26.71 9.05 -17.50
C SER A 296 26.96 7.87 -16.56
N ALA A 297 28.16 7.27 -16.66
CA ALA A 297 28.59 6.07 -15.95
C ALA A 297 29.12 6.35 -14.52
N GLY A 298 29.05 7.62 -14.08
CA GLY A 298 29.41 8.10 -12.76
C GLY A 298 30.90 8.39 -12.59
N ALA A 299 31.25 8.97 -11.44
CA ALA A 299 32.60 9.41 -11.06
C ALA A 299 33.72 8.37 -11.25
N LEU A 300 33.38 7.07 -11.19
CA LEU A 300 34.35 6.00 -11.47
C LEU A 300 34.24 5.45 -12.89
N GLY A 301 33.01 5.34 -13.44
CA GLY A 301 32.77 4.67 -14.72
C GLY A 301 33.14 5.53 -15.92
N SER A 302 32.78 6.82 -15.92
CA SER A 302 33.03 7.72 -17.04
C SER A 302 34.53 7.92 -17.33
N PRO A 303 35.39 8.28 -16.35
CA PRO A 303 36.84 8.33 -16.61
C PRO A 303 37.44 6.96 -16.93
N GLN A 304 36.93 5.86 -16.36
CA GLN A 304 37.36 4.50 -16.73
C GLN A 304 37.09 4.21 -18.22
N ILE A 305 35.91 4.55 -18.73
CA ILE A 305 35.54 4.32 -20.14
C ILE A 305 36.36 5.21 -21.07
N LEU A 306 36.64 6.46 -20.71
CA LEU A 306 37.56 7.33 -21.46
C LEU A 306 38.94 6.69 -21.60
N LEU A 307 39.52 6.23 -20.48
CA LEU A 307 40.82 5.55 -20.46
C LEU A 307 40.80 4.27 -21.32
N LEU A 308 39.77 3.42 -21.19
CA LEU A 308 39.61 2.21 -22.00
C LEU A 308 39.39 2.49 -23.49
N SER A 309 38.98 3.72 -23.82
CA SER A 309 38.77 4.19 -25.20
C SER A 309 40.01 4.89 -25.78
N GLY A 310 41.13 4.93 -25.06
CA GLY A 310 42.36 5.58 -25.53
C GLY A 310 42.40 7.09 -25.32
N ILE A 311 41.50 7.64 -24.49
CA ILE A 311 41.47 9.07 -24.13
C ILE A 311 41.97 9.21 -22.70
N GLY A 312 43.16 9.78 -22.53
CA GLY A 312 43.78 9.97 -21.23
C GLY A 312 45.31 10.04 -21.30
N PRO A 313 46.02 10.03 -20.15
CA PRO A 313 47.46 10.17 -20.12
C PRO A 313 48.17 9.08 -20.94
N GLU A 314 48.92 9.46 -21.97
CA GLU A 314 49.53 8.52 -22.94
C GLU A 314 50.36 7.41 -22.27
N LYS A 315 51.19 7.78 -21.28
CA LYS A 315 52.03 6.82 -20.56
C LYS A 315 51.18 5.75 -19.83
N HIS A 316 50.05 6.16 -19.26
CA HIS A 316 49.15 5.25 -18.56
C HIS A 316 48.49 4.29 -19.55
N LEU A 317 47.97 4.80 -20.67
CA LEU A 317 47.34 3.99 -21.72
C LEU A 317 48.30 2.94 -22.31
N ARG A 318 49.54 3.34 -22.57
CA ARG A 318 50.61 2.46 -23.05
C ARG A 318 50.90 1.31 -22.09
N ASN A 319 50.88 1.55 -20.78
CA ASN A 319 51.12 0.51 -19.76
C ASN A 319 50.04 -0.59 -19.77
N PHE A 320 48.82 -0.27 -20.24
CA PHE A 320 47.72 -1.22 -20.37
C PHE A 320 47.54 -1.76 -21.80
N GLY A 321 48.44 -1.39 -22.73
CA GLY A 321 48.36 -1.80 -24.13
C GLY A 321 47.15 -1.21 -24.87
N ILE A 322 46.64 -0.06 -24.43
CA ILE A 322 45.50 0.62 -25.04
C ILE A 322 46.00 1.61 -26.10
N PRO A 323 45.53 1.53 -27.37
CA PRO A 323 45.91 2.50 -28.40
C PRO A 323 45.53 3.93 -28.01
N LEU A 324 46.45 4.87 -28.23
CA LEU A 324 46.21 6.29 -27.97
C LEU A 324 45.27 6.87 -29.03
N VAL A 325 44.18 7.48 -28.57
CA VAL A 325 43.29 8.34 -29.38
C VAL A 325 43.60 9.81 -29.10
N LEU A 326 43.70 10.18 -27.82
CA LEU A 326 44.03 11.55 -27.40
C LEU A 326 44.74 11.56 -26.04
N ASP A 327 45.89 12.25 -25.95
CA ASP A 327 46.61 12.48 -24.69
C ASP A 327 45.92 13.58 -23.85
N LEU A 328 44.81 13.22 -23.22
CA LEU A 328 44.03 14.14 -22.37
C LEU A 328 44.39 13.95 -20.90
N LYS A 329 45.44 14.64 -20.45
CA LYS A 329 46.07 14.45 -19.12
C LYS A 329 45.12 14.67 -17.92
N GLY A 330 44.02 15.38 -18.11
CA GLY A 330 43.01 15.63 -17.09
C GLY A 330 42.17 14.40 -16.70
N VAL A 331 42.08 13.39 -17.56
CA VAL A 331 41.25 12.20 -17.29
C VAL A 331 41.77 11.44 -16.07
N GLY A 332 40.88 11.20 -15.11
CA GLY A 332 41.20 10.54 -13.84
C GLY A 332 41.92 11.45 -12.82
N LYS A 333 42.01 12.77 -13.06
CA LYS A 333 42.57 13.73 -12.09
C LYS A 333 41.46 14.41 -11.27
N GLU A 334 41.88 15.08 -10.20
CA GLU A 334 40.99 15.83 -9.30
C GLU A 334 39.86 14.95 -8.72
N MET A 335 40.16 13.68 -8.42
CA MET A 335 39.20 12.82 -7.72
C MET A 335 39.05 13.30 -6.29
N LYS A 336 37.83 13.51 -5.83
CA LYS A 336 37.54 13.90 -4.45
C LYS A 336 36.49 12.98 -3.86
N ASP A 337 36.61 12.73 -2.56
CA ASP A 337 35.51 12.20 -1.77
C ASP A 337 35.38 13.03 -0.50
N ASN A 338 34.15 13.28 -0.10
CA ASN A 338 33.86 14.05 1.10
C ASN A 338 34.23 13.20 2.33
N PRO A 339 35.25 13.59 3.13
CA PRO A 339 35.62 12.82 4.30
C PRO A 339 34.49 12.91 5.33
N GLY A 340 34.07 11.75 5.81
CA GLY A 340 33.14 11.59 6.90
C GLY A 340 33.80 10.99 8.13
N ILE A 341 33.25 11.29 9.29
CA ILE A 341 33.46 10.52 10.52
C ILE A 341 32.10 10.23 11.15
N ALA A 342 32.00 9.17 11.94
CA ALA A 342 30.74 8.82 12.62
C ALA A 342 31.00 8.35 14.05
N LEU A 343 30.06 8.68 14.94
CA LEU A 343 29.97 8.09 16.26
C LEU A 343 28.74 7.21 16.35
N LEU A 344 28.87 6.06 16.99
CA LEU A 344 27.74 5.19 17.29
C LEU A 344 27.02 5.75 18.52
N ALA A 345 25.73 6.06 18.34
CA ALA A 345 24.88 6.47 19.46
C ALA A 345 24.59 5.26 20.36
N ASP A 346 24.37 4.08 19.80
CA ASP A 346 24.12 2.87 20.56
C ASP A 346 25.42 2.19 21.06
N THR A 347 25.32 1.43 22.15
CA THR A 347 26.48 0.74 22.77
C THR A 347 26.78 -0.61 22.10
N LYS A 348 25.74 -1.33 21.68
CA LYS A 348 25.86 -2.66 21.07
C LYS A 348 24.95 -2.82 19.85
N PRO A 349 25.30 -3.70 18.90
CA PRO A 349 24.42 -4.02 17.80
C PRO A 349 23.11 -4.63 18.30
N THR A 350 22.00 -4.26 17.67
CA THR A 350 20.70 -4.87 17.94
C THR A 350 19.89 -5.06 16.67
N HIS A 351 18.86 -5.88 16.74
CA HIS A 351 17.96 -6.15 15.62
C HIS A 351 16.86 -5.08 15.54
N ARG A 352 17.18 -3.91 14.94
CA ARG A 352 16.22 -2.85 14.58
C ARG A 352 15.98 -2.87 13.08
N PHE A 353 14.88 -2.29 12.63
CA PHE A 353 14.74 -1.96 11.21
C PHE A 353 15.70 -0.82 10.85
N PRO A 354 16.34 -0.87 9.67
CA PRO A 354 17.06 0.27 9.15
C PRO A 354 16.17 1.50 9.07
N ASP A 355 16.81 2.66 9.19
CA ASP A 355 16.14 3.94 9.15
C ASP A 355 17.04 4.95 8.46
N ALA A 356 16.61 5.38 7.28
CA ALA A 356 17.35 6.31 6.45
C ALA A 356 17.33 7.73 7.05
N PRO A 357 18.39 8.53 6.86
CA PRO A 357 18.38 9.93 7.24
C PRO A 357 17.20 10.70 6.65
N GLN A 358 16.54 11.52 7.48
CA GLN A 358 15.46 12.45 7.09
C GLN A 358 15.76 13.88 7.55
N VAL A 359 16.72 14.03 8.46
CA VAL A 359 17.10 15.30 9.08
C VAL A 359 18.58 15.55 8.85
N ALA A 360 18.92 16.79 8.50
CA ALA A 360 20.29 17.25 8.39
C ALA A 360 20.52 18.49 9.25
N GLY A 361 21.68 18.57 9.88
CA GLY A 361 22.20 19.77 10.55
C GLY A 361 23.36 20.34 9.76
N ILE A 362 23.25 21.60 9.34
CA ILE A 362 24.25 22.29 8.52
C ILE A 362 24.83 23.47 9.30
N THR A 363 26.15 23.53 9.45
CA THR A 363 26.82 24.62 10.17
C THR A 363 26.82 25.93 9.38
N LYS A 364 27.13 27.04 10.07
CA LYS A 364 27.13 28.41 9.53
C LYS A 364 27.98 28.62 8.27
N ASP A 365 29.09 27.91 8.17
CA ASP A 365 29.99 27.94 7.02
C ASP A 365 29.59 26.95 5.92
N LYS A 366 28.45 26.26 6.07
CA LYS A 366 27.94 25.20 5.18
C LYS A 366 28.91 24.03 4.97
N LYS A 367 30.01 23.96 5.74
CA LYS A 367 31.06 22.95 5.59
C LYS A 367 30.70 21.63 6.24
N PHE A 368 30.08 21.68 7.42
CA PHE A 368 29.75 20.49 8.19
C PHE A 368 28.28 20.17 8.05
N ILE A 369 28.01 18.96 7.59
CA ILE A 369 26.67 18.42 7.42
C ILE A 369 26.56 17.17 8.29
N VAL A 370 25.60 17.16 9.21
CA VAL A 370 25.37 16.05 10.14
C VAL A 370 24.06 15.36 9.83
N GLU A 371 24.10 14.04 9.73
CA GLU A 371 22.93 13.18 9.57
C GLU A 371 23.02 11.99 10.52
N GLY A 372 21.88 11.47 10.97
CA GLY A 372 21.80 10.27 11.79
C GLY A 372 20.96 9.21 11.10
N GLY A 373 21.30 7.94 11.28
CA GLY A 373 20.56 6.83 10.69
C GLY A 373 20.60 5.57 11.54
N ILE A 374 19.85 4.55 11.13
CA ILE A 374 19.99 3.18 11.61
C ILE A 374 20.41 2.33 10.42
N VAL A 375 21.64 1.82 10.46
CA VAL A 375 22.24 1.11 9.32
C VAL A 375 22.47 -0.36 9.67
N PRO A 376 22.23 -1.29 8.72
CA PRO A 376 22.56 -2.69 8.92
C PRO A 376 24.08 -2.90 8.87
N ILE A 377 24.60 -3.73 9.77
CA ILE A 377 25.98 -4.24 9.74
C ILE A 377 26.01 -5.74 9.43
N SER A 378 24.85 -6.40 9.55
CA SER A 378 24.59 -7.76 9.09
C SER A 378 23.09 -7.93 8.91
N PHE A 379 22.65 -9.08 8.39
CA PHE A 379 21.23 -9.36 8.23
C PHE A 379 20.44 -9.34 9.55
N ASN A 380 21.10 -9.55 10.68
CA ASN A 380 20.47 -9.67 11.99
C ASN A 380 20.85 -8.53 12.96
N ALA A 381 21.66 -7.56 12.52
CA ALA A 381 22.17 -6.52 13.40
C ALA A 381 22.29 -5.17 12.69
N THR A 382 21.86 -4.13 13.41
CA THR A 382 21.95 -2.72 13.03
C THR A 382 22.71 -1.93 14.07
N ARG A 383 23.26 -0.79 13.65
CA ARG A 383 23.89 0.24 14.49
C ARG A 383 23.27 1.60 14.22
N MET A 384 23.45 2.52 15.16
CA MET A 384 22.87 3.87 15.09
C MET A 384 23.96 4.94 14.94
N PRO A 385 24.59 5.08 13.76
CA PRO A 385 25.59 6.12 13.55
C PRO A 385 24.95 7.51 13.47
N ILE A 386 25.63 8.49 14.08
CA ILE A 386 25.50 9.90 13.75
C ILE A 386 26.79 10.28 13.04
N ALA A 387 26.66 10.69 11.77
CA ALA A 387 27.78 10.93 10.87
C ALA A 387 27.82 12.39 10.45
N ILE A 388 29.03 12.93 10.33
CA ILE A 388 29.29 14.30 9.90
C ILE A 388 30.20 14.28 8.67
N LYS A 389 29.84 15.08 7.66
CA LYS A 389 30.51 15.24 6.36
C LYS A 389 31.28 16.57 6.34
N LEU A 390 32.48 16.57 5.76
CA LEU A 390 33.16 17.78 5.28
C LEU A 390 32.84 18.03 3.80
N ALA A 391 32.19 19.15 3.49
CA ALA A 391 31.67 19.45 2.15
C ALA A 391 32.75 19.79 1.10
N PHE A 392 33.83 20.47 1.49
CA PHE A 392 34.83 21.02 0.57
C PHE A 392 36.25 20.60 1.01
N PRO A 393 36.64 19.33 0.80
CA PRO A 393 37.98 18.87 1.15
C PRO A 393 39.04 19.48 0.21
N GLU A 394 40.20 19.86 0.76
CA GLU A 394 41.36 20.26 -0.03
C GLU A 394 42.12 19.06 -0.60
N SER A 395 42.04 17.91 0.07
CA SER A 395 42.56 16.66 -0.42
C SER A 395 41.90 16.27 -1.74
N LYS A 396 42.76 15.89 -2.70
CA LYS A 396 42.38 15.46 -4.03
C LYS A 396 43.31 14.35 -4.46
N GLY A 397 42.78 13.34 -5.12
CA GLY A 397 43.56 12.22 -5.62
C GLY A 397 43.29 11.93 -7.08
N THR A 398 43.40 10.65 -7.44
CA THR A 398 43.44 10.21 -8.83
C THR A 398 42.73 8.88 -9.03
N LEU A 399 42.30 8.64 -10.27
CA LEU A 399 41.74 7.39 -10.75
C LEU A 399 42.61 6.86 -11.90
N GLU A 400 42.92 5.58 -11.83
CA GLU A 400 43.75 4.86 -12.78
C GLU A 400 43.08 3.52 -13.14
N LEU A 401 43.37 3.00 -14.33
CA LEU A 401 42.98 1.62 -14.64
C LEU A 401 43.71 0.65 -13.72
N ASN A 402 43.00 -0.38 -13.29
CA ASN A 402 43.56 -1.56 -12.64
C ASN A 402 43.45 -2.82 -13.53
N SER A 403 42.62 -2.76 -14.56
CA SER A 403 42.34 -3.84 -15.49
C SER A 403 41.85 -3.26 -16.82
N THR A 404 42.07 -3.99 -17.91
CA THR A 404 41.43 -3.73 -19.21
C THR A 404 40.02 -4.33 -19.31
N ASP A 405 39.59 -5.12 -18.33
CA ASP A 405 38.21 -5.59 -18.22
C ASP A 405 37.33 -4.48 -17.61
N PRO A 406 36.37 -3.92 -18.37
CA PRO A 406 35.52 -2.82 -17.91
C PRO A 406 34.59 -3.21 -16.74
N ARG A 407 34.42 -4.51 -16.45
CA ARG A 407 33.61 -5.00 -15.32
C ARG A 407 34.32 -4.80 -13.96
N ARG A 408 35.65 -4.69 -13.97
CA ARG A 408 36.46 -4.50 -12.76
C ARG A 408 36.46 -3.03 -12.34
N ASN A 409 36.57 -2.77 -11.03
CA ASN A 409 36.74 -1.40 -10.55
C ASN A 409 38.10 -0.83 -10.98
N PRO A 410 38.16 0.46 -11.35
CA PRO A 410 39.43 1.17 -11.47
C PRO A 410 40.08 1.31 -10.08
N ALA A 411 41.38 1.59 -10.04
CA ALA A 411 42.06 1.96 -8.81
C ALA A 411 41.84 3.46 -8.55
N VAL A 412 41.38 3.82 -7.35
CA VAL A 412 41.11 5.20 -6.97
C VAL A 412 41.76 5.53 -5.64
N GLU A 413 42.26 6.76 -5.52
CA GLU A 413 42.86 7.32 -4.32
C GLU A 413 42.27 8.71 -4.10
N PHE A 414 41.97 9.06 -2.85
CA PHE A 414 41.38 10.36 -2.49
C PHE A 414 42.26 11.19 -1.56
N HIS A 415 43.29 10.58 -0.94
CA HIS A 415 44.20 11.19 0.02
C HIS A 415 43.46 11.79 1.22
N TYR A 416 42.52 11.02 1.81
CA TYR A 416 41.69 11.49 2.93
C TYR A 416 42.51 12.12 4.07
N LEU A 417 42.18 13.37 4.41
CA LEU A 417 42.82 14.12 5.51
C LEU A 417 44.35 14.28 5.37
N GLU A 418 44.90 14.13 4.16
CA GLU A 418 46.33 14.38 3.88
C GLU A 418 46.67 15.86 4.10
N LYS A 419 45.79 16.77 3.64
CA LYS A 419 45.96 18.20 3.88
C LYS A 419 45.71 18.53 5.34
N GLU A 420 46.63 19.30 5.92
CA GLU A 420 46.56 19.68 7.34
C GLU A 420 45.25 20.40 7.68
N LYS A 421 44.74 21.23 6.75
CA LYS A 421 43.46 21.92 6.91
C LYS A 421 42.28 20.96 7.01
N ASP A 422 42.24 19.90 6.18
CA ASP A 422 41.17 18.90 6.24
C ASP A 422 41.21 18.15 7.58
N LEU A 423 42.42 17.85 8.08
CA LEU A 423 42.61 17.22 9.38
C LEU A 423 42.18 18.14 10.54
N GLU A 424 42.47 19.43 10.47
CA GLU A 424 42.00 20.44 11.43
C GLU A 424 40.47 20.59 11.41
N GLU A 425 39.84 20.60 10.25
CA GLU A 425 38.38 20.65 10.15
C GLU A 425 37.75 19.36 10.71
N CYS A 426 38.40 18.21 10.49
CA CYS A 426 37.96 16.94 11.08
C CYS A 426 37.98 16.96 12.62
N THR A 427 38.96 17.59 13.28
CA THR A 427 38.96 17.64 14.75
C THR A 427 37.77 18.44 15.29
N LYS A 428 37.37 19.51 14.60
CA LYS A 428 36.14 20.28 14.92
C LYS A 428 34.88 19.43 14.69
N MET A 429 34.84 18.65 13.61
CA MET A 429 33.76 17.70 13.34
C MET A 429 33.62 16.67 14.46
N ALA A 430 34.74 16.14 14.97
CA ALA A 430 34.75 15.17 16.06
C ALA A 430 34.24 15.77 17.39
N GLN A 431 34.58 17.03 17.67
CA GLN A 431 34.04 17.77 18.82
C GLN A 431 32.53 17.98 18.70
N LEU A 432 32.04 18.36 17.52
CA LEU A 432 30.61 18.57 17.28
C LEU A 432 29.81 17.26 17.40
N LEU A 433 30.29 16.16 16.81
CA LEU A 433 29.67 14.83 16.98
C LEU A 433 29.61 14.41 18.45
N ASN A 434 30.67 14.66 19.21
CA ASN A 434 30.69 14.37 20.65
C ASN A 434 29.61 15.14 21.42
N LYS A 435 29.33 16.39 21.02
CA LYS A 435 28.26 17.20 21.60
C LYS A 435 26.88 16.66 21.24
N ILE A 436 26.66 16.27 19.98
CA ILE A 436 25.39 15.75 19.49
C ILE A 436 25.08 14.37 20.10
N ALA A 437 26.06 13.47 20.13
CA ALA A 437 25.89 12.12 20.69
C ALA A 437 25.58 12.14 22.21
N ARG A 438 25.98 13.20 22.91
CA ARG A 438 25.68 13.43 24.35
C ARG A 438 24.51 14.38 24.59
N SER A 439 23.80 14.77 23.53
CA SER A 439 22.59 15.57 23.67
C SER A 439 21.57 14.84 24.55
N ARG A 440 20.81 15.60 25.35
CA ARG A 440 19.80 15.07 26.26
C ARG A 440 18.79 14.20 25.51
N SER A 441 18.42 14.61 24.30
CA SER A 441 17.49 13.85 23.46
C SER A 441 18.02 12.48 23.06
N VAL A 442 19.30 12.39 22.65
CA VAL A 442 19.94 11.10 22.31
C VAL A 442 20.07 10.21 23.54
N VAL A 443 20.56 10.75 24.67
CA VAL A 443 20.72 9.99 25.93
C VAL A 443 19.37 9.48 26.43
N LEU A 444 18.33 10.30 26.39
CA LEU A 444 16.98 9.93 26.82
C LEU A 444 16.37 8.83 25.95
N PHE A 445 16.64 8.85 24.64
CA PHE A 445 16.18 7.80 23.73
C PHE A 445 16.86 6.45 23.99
N LEU A 446 18.17 6.47 24.25
CA LEU A 446 18.95 5.25 24.48
C LEU A 446 18.73 4.66 25.88
N GLY A 447 18.45 5.51 26.88
CA GLY A 447 18.28 5.09 28.27
C GLY A 447 19.58 4.72 28.99
N GLU A 448 20.73 5.00 28.35
CA GLU A 448 22.08 4.74 28.84
C GLU A 448 22.99 5.90 28.42
N GLU A 449 24.04 6.17 29.19
CA GLU A 449 25.05 7.17 28.85
C GLU A 449 25.94 6.68 27.68
N PRO A 450 26.39 7.57 26.77
CA PRO A 450 27.22 7.17 25.63
C PRO A 450 28.57 6.57 26.06
N GLN A 451 28.99 5.48 25.41
CA GLN A 451 30.25 4.77 25.74
C GLN A 451 31.54 5.51 25.38
N ASN A 452 31.46 6.55 24.56
CA ASN A 452 32.68 7.20 24.04
C ASN A 452 33.36 8.01 25.15
N ASN A 453 34.66 7.79 25.36
CA ASN A 453 35.46 8.67 26.22
C ASN A 453 35.46 10.09 25.66
N LEU A 454 35.49 11.09 26.54
CA LEU A 454 35.69 12.48 26.15
C LEU A 454 37.09 12.59 25.53
N MET A 455 37.14 12.78 24.22
CA MET A 455 38.37 13.19 23.54
C MET A 455 38.64 14.63 23.98
N SER A 456 39.73 14.83 24.72
CA SER A 456 40.00 16.10 25.41
C SER A 456 41.24 16.80 24.88
N SER A 457 42.19 16.05 24.29
CA SER A 457 43.40 16.62 23.66
C SER A 457 43.28 16.71 22.14
N GLN A 458 44.04 17.64 21.55
CA GLN A 458 44.14 17.75 20.09
C GLN A 458 44.72 16.49 19.44
N ASP A 459 45.70 15.84 20.08
CA ASP A 459 46.29 14.60 19.56
C ASP A 459 45.29 13.42 19.57
N GLU A 460 44.43 13.33 20.59
CA GLU A 460 43.34 12.35 20.63
C GLU A 460 42.35 12.56 19.49
N LEU A 461 41.95 13.81 19.22
CA LEU A 461 41.03 14.15 18.14
C LEU A 461 41.62 13.85 16.76
N ARG A 462 42.89 14.20 16.52
CA ARG A 462 43.59 13.93 15.26
C ARG A 462 43.72 12.43 15.01
N ASN A 463 44.11 11.67 16.04
CA ASN A 463 44.20 10.21 15.96
C ASN A 463 42.83 9.56 15.74
N PHE A 464 41.78 10.08 16.37
CA PHE A 464 40.40 9.62 16.13
C PHE A 464 40.00 9.85 14.68
N CYS A 465 40.24 11.04 14.13
CA CYS A 465 39.99 11.39 12.73
C CYS A 465 40.66 10.42 11.77
N LYS A 466 41.98 10.21 11.89
CA LYS A 466 42.74 9.29 11.03
C LYS A 466 42.22 7.85 11.10
N LYS A 467 41.74 7.40 12.26
CA LYS A 467 41.21 6.04 12.44
C LYS A 467 39.74 5.87 12.04
N ASN A 468 38.94 6.94 12.07
CA ASN A 468 37.49 6.88 11.85
C ASN A 468 37.06 7.46 10.51
N VAL A 469 37.98 8.06 9.76
CA VAL A 469 37.71 8.61 8.43
C VAL A 469 37.13 7.53 7.54
N ARG A 470 36.09 7.93 6.83
CA ARG A 470 35.33 7.07 5.92
C ARG A 470 34.76 7.92 4.80
N THR A 471 34.30 7.24 3.76
CA THR A 471 33.50 7.85 2.70
C THR A 471 32.16 8.33 3.25
N TYR A 472 31.66 9.46 2.74
CA TYR A 472 30.23 9.80 2.84
C TYR A 472 29.44 9.35 1.60
N TYR A 473 30.07 8.52 0.75
CA TYR A 473 29.57 8.02 -0.53
C TYR A 473 29.28 9.12 -1.57
N HIS A 474 29.94 10.27 -1.44
CA HIS A 474 29.71 11.47 -2.26
C HIS A 474 30.92 11.82 -3.13
N TYR A 475 31.66 10.80 -3.58
CA TYR A 475 32.84 10.99 -4.43
C TYR A 475 32.46 11.53 -5.81
N HIS A 476 33.34 12.37 -6.35
CA HIS A 476 33.17 13.13 -7.58
C HIS A 476 34.53 13.45 -8.22
N GLY A 477 34.50 14.06 -9.41
CA GLY A 477 35.71 14.37 -10.18
C GLY A 477 36.16 13.25 -11.13
N GLY A 478 37.33 13.44 -11.76
CA GLY A 478 37.88 12.52 -12.75
C GLY A 478 37.60 12.90 -14.21
N SER A 479 36.60 13.73 -14.48
CA SER A 479 36.29 14.25 -15.83
C SER A 479 35.76 15.69 -15.74
N THR A 480 36.46 16.53 -15.01
CA THR A 480 36.00 17.86 -14.58
C THR A 480 35.89 18.87 -15.73
N VAL A 481 34.93 19.79 -15.59
CA VAL A 481 34.76 20.95 -16.49
C VAL A 481 36.04 21.81 -16.49
N GLY A 482 36.45 22.27 -17.67
CA GLY A 482 37.66 23.04 -17.94
C GLY A 482 38.95 22.20 -18.03
N SER A 483 38.90 20.91 -17.70
CA SER A 483 40.07 20.00 -17.73
C SER A 483 39.89 18.86 -18.73
N VAL A 484 38.71 18.23 -18.71
CA VAL A 484 38.36 17.10 -19.59
C VAL A 484 37.21 17.46 -20.51
N VAL A 485 36.21 18.17 -19.99
CA VAL A 485 35.05 18.65 -20.74
C VAL A 485 34.97 20.17 -20.73
N ASP A 486 34.38 20.77 -21.76
CA ASP A 486 34.04 22.19 -21.79
C ASP A 486 32.75 22.49 -21.00
N ASP A 487 32.31 23.75 -21.02
CA ASP A 487 31.10 24.23 -20.33
C ASP A 487 29.80 23.63 -20.92
N ASP A 488 29.87 23.08 -22.14
CA ASP A 488 28.80 22.30 -22.78
C ASP A 488 28.91 20.80 -22.46
N TYR A 489 29.82 20.40 -21.57
CA TYR A 489 30.11 19.01 -21.20
C TYR A 489 30.69 18.16 -22.35
N LYS A 490 31.20 18.77 -23.43
CA LYS A 490 31.84 18.07 -24.54
C LYS A 490 33.29 17.77 -24.20
N VAL A 491 33.74 16.55 -24.51
CA VAL A 491 35.13 16.14 -24.28
C VAL A 491 36.06 16.93 -25.20
N HIS A 492 37.06 17.59 -24.62
CA HIS A 492 38.01 18.39 -25.40
C HIS A 492 38.71 17.55 -26.48
N GLY A 493 38.72 18.05 -27.71
CA GLY A 493 39.39 17.42 -28.85
C GLY A 493 38.67 16.22 -29.47
N ILE A 494 37.48 15.86 -28.97
CA ILE A 494 36.67 14.73 -29.49
C ILE A 494 35.28 15.23 -29.87
N LYS A 495 34.89 15.06 -31.14
CA LYS A 495 33.53 15.38 -31.61
C LYS A 495 32.57 14.22 -31.36
N GLY A 496 31.34 14.53 -30.95
CA GLY A 496 30.31 13.51 -30.71
C GLY A 496 30.38 12.84 -29.33
N LEU A 497 31.09 13.43 -28.35
CA LEU A 497 31.31 12.84 -27.03
C LEU A 497 31.10 13.84 -25.89
N ARG A 498 30.27 13.46 -24.91
CA ARG A 498 30.05 14.23 -23.68
C ARG A 498 30.23 13.40 -22.43
N VAL A 499 30.42 14.07 -21.29
CA VAL A 499 30.35 13.45 -19.96
C VAL A 499 29.37 14.25 -19.10
N ILE A 500 28.29 13.62 -18.66
CA ILE A 500 27.22 14.27 -17.88
C ILE A 500 26.89 13.38 -16.68
N ASP A 501 27.65 13.54 -15.61
CA ASP A 501 27.42 12.95 -14.29
C ASP A 501 28.32 13.62 -13.24
N GLY A 502 28.36 13.09 -12.01
CA GLY A 502 29.17 13.62 -10.91
C GLY A 502 30.69 13.62 -11.13
N SER A 503 31.22 12.97 -12.18
CA SER A 503 32.65 13.07 -12.55
C SER A 503 33.06 14.47 -13.00
N THR A 504 32.09 15.30 -13.39
CA THR A 504 32.30 16.65 -13.92
C THR A 504 32.45 17.71 -12.84
N PHE A 505 32.07 17.38 -11.60
CA PHE A 505 32.11 18.31 -10.48
C PHE A 505 33.53 18.48 -9.91
N LEU A 506 33.93 19.72 -9.68
CA LEU A 506 35.17 20.08 -8.98
C LEU A 506 35.01 20.08 -7.45
N GLU A 507 33.79 20.30 -6.96
CA GLU A 507 33.43 20.41 -5.54
C GLU A 507 32.06 19.78 -5.28
N SER A 508 31.77 19.51 -4.00
CA SER A 508 30.47 19.00 -3.58
C SER A 508 29.39 20.09 -3.66
N PRO A 509 28.18 19.83 -4.19
CA PRO A 509 27.13 20.84 -4.34
C PRO A 509 26.40 21.21 -3.05
N GLY A 510 26.69 20.54 -1.92
CA GLY A 510 26.05 20.80 -0.62
C GLY A 510 25.85 19.54 0.21
N THR A 511 24.66 19.38 0.80
CA THR A 511 24.31 18.24 1.68
C THR A 511 24.48 16.90 0.98
N ASN A 512 23.76 16.70 -0.13
CA ASN A 512 23.76 15.46 -0.90
C ASN A 512 23.83 15.80 -2.41
N PRO A 513 24.75 15.20 -3.18
CA PRO A 513 24.89 15.51 -4.61
C PRO A 513 23.78 14.92 -5.50
N MET A 514 22.98 13.98 -5.00
CA MET A 514 22.00 13.26 -5.82
C MET A 514 21.01 14.19 -6.52
N ALA A 515 20.46 15.19 -5.81
CA ALA A 515 19.51 16.14 -6.39
C ALA A 515 20.17 16.92 -7.55
N THR A 516 21.40 17.39 -7.35
CA THR A 516 22.15 18.15 -8.36
C THR A 516 22.50 17.30 -9.57
N VAL A 517 22.81 16.02 -9.38
CA VAL A 517 23.09 15.09 -10.49
C VAL A 517 21.83 14.71 -11.26
N LEU A 518 20.68 14.55 -10.58
CA LEU A 518 19.37 14.37 -11.23
C LEU A 518 19.02 15.60 -12.08
N MET A 519 19.15 16.79 -11.48
CA MET A 519 18.90 18.08 -12.13
C MET A 519 19.82 18.27 -13.33
N LEU A 520 21.12 17.97 -13.19
CA LEU A 520 22.11 18.09 -14.26
C LEU A 520 21.66 17.33 -15.52
N GLY A 521 21.19 16.10 -15.38
CA GLY A 521 20.72 15.29 -16.52
C GLY A 521 19.56 15.93 -17.28
N ARG A 522 18.64 16.62 -16.60
CA ARG A 522 17.53 17.35 -17.23
C ARG A 522 17.97 18.70 -17.81
N ASN A 523 18.76 19.48 -17.06
CA ASN A 523 19.16 20.84 -17.39
C ASN A 523 20.01 20.91 -18.68
N THR A 524 20.93 19.97 -18.87
CA THR A 524 21.85 20.00 -20.02
C THR A 524 21.17 19.76 -21.37
N VAL A 525 19.98 19.16 -21.42
CA VAL A 525 19.28 18.91 -22.69
C VAL A 525 18.50 20.12 -23.18
N SER A 526 17.95 20.94 -22.28
CA SER A 526 17.35 22.23 -22.66
C SER A 526 18.37 23.13 -23.38
N GLY A 527 19.66 23.03 -23.01
CA GLY A 527 20.76 23.66 -23.72
C GLY A 527 21.06 23.04 -25.09
N ILE A 528 21.02 21.71 -25.22
CA ILE A 528 21.21 20.98 -26.49
C ILE A 528 20.12 21.36 -27.51
N ASP A 529 18.86 21.41 -27.08
CA ASP A 529 17.72 21.84 -27.92
C ASP A 529 17.80 23.31 -28.34
N SER A 530 18.37 24.18 -27.50
CA SER A 530 18.53 25.61 -27.81
C SER A 530 19.60 25.89 -28.88
N MET A 531 20.54 24.96 -29.07
CA MET A 531 21.64 25.05 -30.04
C MET A 531 21.26 24.58 -31.46
N GLU A 532 20.17 23.82 -31.62
CA GLU A 532 19.62 23.42 -32.93
C GLU A 532 18.54 24.40 -33.45
N LYS A 533 18.74 25.71 -33.27
CA LYS A 533 17.94 26.73 -33.97
C LYS A 533 18.36 26.81 -35.44
N PHE A 534 17.76 25.98 -36.28
CA PHE A 534 17.55 26.29 -37.69
C PHE A 534 16.14 26.84 -37.92
N GLU A 535 16.07 27.85 -38.77
CA GLU A 535 14.94 28.72 -39.08
C GLU A 535 13.63 27.99 -39.36
N SER A 536 12.55 28.37 -38.67
CA SER A 536 11.29 28.68 -39.38
C SER A 536 10.46 29.66 -38.57
N SER A 537 9.76 30.51 -39.31
CA SER A 537 9.23 31.79 -38.93
C SER A 537 8.05 31.74 -37.95
N SER A 538 7.99 32.79 -37.15
CA SER A 538 6.78 33.30 -36.52
C SER A 538 5.58 33.28 -37.46
N THR A 539 4.55 32.49 -37.15
CA THR A 539 3.17 32.95 -37.36
C THR A 539 2.21 32.28 -36.37
N LEU A 540 1.61 33.13 -35.53
CA LEU A 540 0.31 32.88 -34.91
C LEU A 540 -0.68 32.41 -35.97
N LEU A 541 -1.36 31.27 -35.74
CA LEU A 541 -2.63 30.96 -36.38
C LEU A 541 -3.50 30.07 -35.48
N LYS A 542 -4.45 30.69 -34.80
CA LYS A 542 -5.74 30.10 -34.44
C LYS A 542 -6.56 29.93 -35.72
N VAL A 543 -7.13 28.76 -36.02
CA VAL A 543 -8.56 28.54 -36.42
C VAL A 543 -8.89 27.00 -36.45
N PRO A 544 -10.15 26.51 -36.65
CA PRO A 544 -10.78 25.51 -35.78
C PRO A 544 -11.35 24.27 -36.52
N VAL A 545 -12.14 23.46 -35.79
CA VAL A 545 -13.12 22.39 -36.15
C VAL A 545 -13.51 22.22 -37.64
N GLU A 546 -13.48 20.98 -38.18
CA GLU A 546 -14.61 20.23 -38.80
C GLU A 546 -14.19 18.93 -39.56
N TRP A 547 -15.20 18.10 -39.84
CA TRP A 547 -15.24 16.66 -40.14
C TRP A 547 -14.88 16.26 -41.60
N GLU A 548 -14.48 14.99 -41.85
CA GLU A 548 -15.27 13.97 -42.61
C GLU A 548 -14.53 12.66 -43.01
N ILE A 549 -15.36 11.67 -43.33
CA ILE A 549 -15.21 10.22 -43.52
C ILE A 549 -14.77 9.82 -44.95
N LYS A 550 -14.08 8.66 -45.11
CA LYS A 550 -14.23 7.68 -46.23
C LYS A 550 -13.40 6.41 -45.92
N ILE A 551 -14.01 5.28 -45.55
CA ILE A 551 -14.53 4.17 -46.38
C ILE A 551 -13.49 3.55 -47.33
N LEU A 552 -13.13 2.29 -47.05
CA LEU A 552 -12.89 1.25 -48.05
C LEU A 552 -13.22 -0.12 -47.42
N GLU A 553 -14.21 -0.78 -48.00
CA GLU A 553 -14.75 -2.11 -47.68
C GLU A 553 -14.48 -3.07 -48.86
N MET A 554 -14.60 -4.37 -48.58
CA MET A 554 -14.70 -5.56 -49.48
C MET A 554 -13.38 -6.11 -50.06
N GLU A 555 -13.12 -7.41 -50.21
CA GLU A 555 -13.73 -8.71 -49.87
C GLU A 555 -12.71 -9.77 -50.35
N LEU A 556 -12.60 -10.95 -49.72
CA LEU A 556 -12.74 -12.27 -50.40
C LEU A 556 -12.49 -13.47 -49.45
N LEU A 557 -13.38 -14.45 -49.57
CA LEU A 557 -13.48 -15.73 -48.84
C LEU A 557 -12.92 -16.91 -49.67
N SER A 558 -12.25 -17.84 -48.96
CA SER A 558 -12.26 -19.32 -49.09
C SER A 558 -11.81 -20.07 -50.37
N ILE A 559 -10.94 -21.09 -50.19
CA ILE A 559 -11.07 -22.54 -50.54
C ILE A 559 -9.65 -23.19 -50.54
N ILE A 560 -9.16 -23.81 -49.45
CA ILE A 560 -9.16 -25.24 -48.99
C ILE A 560 -8.26 -26.26 -49.76
N HIS A 561 -7.52 -27.07 -48.96
CA HIS A 561 -6.86 -28.38 -49.21
C HIS A 561 -5.50 -28.33 -49.93
N GLY A 562 -4.43 -29.05 -49.59
CA GLY A 562 -4.01 -30.15 -48.69
C GLY A 562 -2.52 -30.37 -49.06
N HIS A 563 -1.57 -30.88 -48.28
CA HIS A 563 -1.46 -31.98 -47.33
C HIS A 563 -0.22 -31.64 -46.45
N GLY A 564 -0.14 -31.94 -45.15
CA GLY A 564 -0.43 -33.23 -44.55
C GLY A 564 0.80 -34.13 -44.67
N LEU A 565 1.82 -33.94 -43.80
CA LEU A 565 2.81 -34.97 -43.45
C LEU A 565 3.76 -34.65 -42.25
N VAL A 566 3.41 -33.72 -41.34
CA VAL A 566 4.17 -33.51 -40.09
C VAL A 566 3.28 -33.56 -38.82
N ALA A 567 1.96 -33.59 -38.98
CA ALA A 567 1.01 -33.54 -37.85
C ALA A 567 0.79 -34.88 -37.10
N ALA A 568 1.37 -35.99 -37.55
CA ALA A 568 1.15 -37.30 -36.93
C ALA A 568 2.12 -37.62 -35.77
N PHE A 569 3.16 -36.82 -35.54
CA PHE A 569 4.09 -37.02 -34.40
C PHE A 569 3.79 -36.12 -33.19
N ILE A 570 3.01 -35.06 -33.38
CA ILE A 570 2.65 -34.11 -32.31
C ILE A 570 1.35 -34.52 -31.59
N PHE A 571 0.50 -35.33 -32.23
CA PHE A 571 -0.82 -35.66 -31.70
C PHE A 571 -0.85 -36.76 -30.62
N LEU A 572 0.27 -37.44 -30.36
CA LEU A 572 0.38 -38.47 -29.30
C LEU A 572 1.06 -37.98 -28.01
N LEU A 573 1.62 -36.76 -27.99
CA LEU A 573 2.22 -36.15 -26.80
C LEU A 573 1.33 -35.09 -26.12
N VAL A 574 0.15 -34.79 -26.69
CA VAL A 574 -0.76 -33.74 -26.19
C VAL A 574 -1.97 -34.29 -25.42
N ASN A 575 -2.22 -35.60 -25.39
CA ASN A 575 -3.47 -36.16 -24.82
C ASN A 575 -3.31 -37.14 -23.65
N LEU A 576 -2.28 -36.98 -22.81
CA LEU A 576 -2.26 -37.55 -21.45
C LEU A 576 -1.52 -36.62 -20.48
N SER A 577 -2.01 -35.38 -20.37
CA SER A 577 -1.68 -34.49 -19.25
C SER A 577 -2.99 -34.10 -18.58
N PRO A 578 -3.20 -34.38 -17.28
CA PRO A 578 -4.39 -33.88 -16.60
C PRO A 578 -4.35 -32.36 -16.68
N SER A 579 -5.44 -31.79 -17.20
CA SER A 579 -5.76 -30.38 -17.15
C SER A 579 -5.75 -29.92 -15.69
N SER A 580 -4.60 -29.45 -15.23
CA SER A 580 -4.49 -28.57 -14.08
C SER A 580 -4.00 -27.23 -14.62
N SER A 581 -4.97 -26.33 -14.78
CA SER A 581 -4.75 -24.89 -14.78
C SER A 581 -3.73 -24.55 -13.69
N LEU A 582 -2.63 -23.88 -14.07
CA LEU A 582 -1.72 -23.24 -13.13
C LEU A 582 -2.54 -22.44 -12.10
N PRO A 583 -2.35 -22.62 -10.78
CA PRO A 583 -3.08 -21.83 -9.79
C PRO A 583 -2.65 -20.37 -9.91
N GLN A 584 -3.65 -19.50 -10.11
CA GLN A 584 -3.55 -18.06 -9.92
C GLN A 584 -2.91 -17.75 -8.56
N GLY A 585 -2.18 -16.63 -8.50
CA GLY A 585 -1.44 -16.19 -7.30
C GLY A 585 -2.29 -16.21 -6.04
N ASN A 586 -1.64 -16.50 -4.89
CA ASN A 586 -2.18 -16.55 -3.51
C ASN A 586 -3.61 -16.00 -3.33
N GLY A 587 -4.62 -16.75 -3.76
CA GLY A 587 -6.00 -16.26 -3.87
C GLY A 587 -6.95 -17.33 -4.41
N LEU A 588 -8.26 -17.07 -4.32
CA LEU A 588 -9.29 -17.96 -4.85
C LEU A 588 -9.30 -17.92 -6.38
N PRO A 589 -9.50 -19.06 -7.07
CA PRO A 589 -9.31 -19.21 -8.53
C PRO A 589 -10.31 -18.44 -9.41
N TYR A 590 -11.26 -17.74 -8.79
CA TYR A 590 -12.30 -16.94 -9.44
C TYR A 590 -12.20 -15.45 -9.06
N MET A 591 -11.07 -15.04 -8.47
CA MET A 591 -10.75 -13.63 -8.25
C MET A 591 -9.95 -13.10 -9.43
N THR A 592 -10.31 -11.90 -9.88
CA THR A 592 -9.63 -11.26 -11.00
C THR A 592 -9.54 -9.75 -10.80
N SER A 593 -8.43 -9.19 -11.30
CA SER A 593 -8.29 -7.75 -11.54
C SER A 593 -8.47 -7.42 -13.02
N ASN A 594 -8.78 -8.39 -13.88
CA ASN A 594 -8.97 -8.18 -15.31
C ASN A 594 -10.44 -7.92 -15.62
N VAL A 595 -10.76 -6.69 -16.03
CA VAL A 595 -12.14 -6.30 -16.36
C VAL A 595 -12.73 -7.11 -17.51
N LYS A 596 -11.90 -7.61 -18.43
CA LYS A 596 -12.34 -8.39 -19.60
C LYS A 596 -13.04 -9.70 -19.21
N GLU A 597 -12.78 -10.24 -18.02
CA GLU A 597 -13.44 -11.45 -17.53
C GLU A 597 -14.91 -11.22 -17.15
N VAL A 598 -15.33 -9.96 -17.01
CA VAL A 598 -16.67 -9.55 -16.58
C VAL A 598 -17.43 -8.85 -17.72
N LEU A 599 -16.72 -8.21 -18.66
CA LEU A 599 -17.33 -7.54 -19.81
C LEU A 599 -18.08 -8.52 -20.71
N GLY A 600 -19.27 -8.11 -21.15
CA GLY A 600 -20.15 -8.93 -22.00
C GLY A 600 -20.88 -10.07 -21.26
N LYS A 601 -20.61 -10.28 -19.97
CA LYS A 601 -21.35 -11.22 -19.13
C LYS A 601 -22.50 -10.53 -18.40
N SER A 602 -23.56 -11.30 -18.14
CA SER A 602 -24.64 -10.91 -17.25
C SER A 602 -24.70 -11.86 -16.06
N PHE A 603 -25.16 -11.36 -14.92
CA PHE A 603 -25.17 -12.09 -13.66
C PHE A 603 -26.58 -12.05 -13.04
N ASP A 604 -26.99 -13.12 -12.39
CA ASP A 604 -28.25 -13.12 -11.63
C ASP A 604 -28.18 -12.11 -10.48
N TYR A 605 -27.03 -12.02 -9.80
CA TYR A 605 -26.81 -11.06 -8.72
C TYR A 605 -25.49 -10.32 -8.87
N ILE A 606 -25.52 -9.02 -8.61
CA ILE A 606 -24.31 -8.20 -8.52
C ILE A 606 -24.22 -7.65 -7.10
N ILE A 607 -23.20 -8.05 -6.36
CA ILE A 607 -22.96 -7.62 -4.98
C ILE A 607 -21.88 -6.56 -4.99
N VAL A 608 -22.23 -5.36 -4.53
CA VAL A 608 -21.35 -4.19 -4.48
C VAL A 608 -20.72 -4.08 -3.10
N GLY A 609 -19.43 -4.43 -3.01
CA GLY A 609 -18.65 -4.44 -1.77
C GLY A 609 -18.36 -5.86 -1.30
N GLY A 610 -17.10 -6.29 -1.43
CA GLY A 610 -16.55 -7.54 -0.91
C GLY A 610 -16.28 -7.48 0.59
N GLY A 611 -17.22 -6.92 1.35
CA GLY A 611 -17.06 -6.63 2.77
C GLY A 611 -17.52 -7.75 3.70
N THR A 612 -17.66 -7.42 4.98
CA THR A 612 -18.02 -8.38 6.05
C THR A 612 -19.35 -9.10 5.81
N ALA A 613 -20.36 -8.42 5.26
CA ALA A 613 -21.62 -9.04 4.85
C ALA A 613 -21.62 -9.52 3.39
N GLY A 614 -20.87 -8.83 2.51
CA GLY A 614 -20.85 -9.11 1.07
C GLY A 614 -20.24 -10.46 0.72
N CYS A 615 -19.13 -10.84 1.35
CA CYS A 615 -18.49 -12.14 1.08
C CYS A 615 -19.38 -13.36 1.42
N PRO A 616 -19.94 -13.49 2.64
CA PRO A 616 -20.83 -14.62 2.95
C PRO A 616 -22.12 -14.60 2.14
N LEU A 617 -22.64 -13.42 1.77
CA LEU A 617 -23.77 -13.30 0.86
C LEU A 617 -23.45 -13.85 -0.53
N ALA A 618 -22.31 -13.45 -1.11
CA ALA A 618 -21.86 -13.90 -2.43
C ALA A 618 -21.63 -15.41 -2.46
N ALA A 619 -20.95 -15.94 -1.44
CA ALA A 619 -20.74 -17.38 -1.29
C ALA A 619 -22.08 -18.13 -1.29
N THR A 620 -23.07 -17.63 -0.53
CA THR A 620 -24.39 -18.26 -0.42
C THR A 620 -25.16 -18.22 -1.73
N LEU A 621 -25.26 -17.05 -2.38
CA LEU A 621 -26.02 -16.94 -3.64
C LEU A 621 -25.37 -17.73 -4.78
N SER A 622 -24.04 -17.85 -4.77
CA SER A 622 -23.31 -18.63 -5.78
C SER A 622 -23.65 -20.12 -5.75
N GLU A 623 -24.22 -20.64 -4.66
CA GLU A 623 -24.65 -22.04 -4.57
C GLU A 623 -25.63 -22.41 -5.70
N LYS A 624 -26.45 -21.46 -6.17
CA LYS A 624 -27.47 -21.70 -7.21
C LYS A 624 -27.45 -20.72 -8.39
N PHE A 625 -26.84 -19.56 -8.23
CA PHE A 625 -26.97 -18.45 -9.19
C PHE A 625 -25.63 -17.87 -9.60
N SER A 626 -25.58 -17.24 -10.78
CA SER A 626 -24.40 -16.49 -11.21
C SER A 626 -24.24 -15.18 -10.43
N VAL A 627 -23.07 -14.95 -9.84
CA VAL A 627 -22.79 -13.83 -8.94
C VAL A 627 -21.54 -13.08 -9.36
N LEU A 628 -21.66 -11.77 -9.51
CA LEU A 628 -20.51 -10.85 -9.54
C LEU A 628 -20.37 -10.18 -8.18
N LEU A 629 -19.25 -10.41 -7.49
CA LEU A 629 -18.84 -9.65 -6.33
C LEU A 629 -17.81 -8.60 -6.76
N ILE A 630 -18.11 -7.31 -6.55
CA ILE A 630 -17.20 -6.22 -6.93
C ILE A 630 -16.65 -5.51 -5.70
N GLU A 631 -15.34 -5.39 -5.59
CA GLU A 631 -14.64 -4.75 -4.47
C GLU A 631 -13.74 -3.62 -4.97
N ARG A 632 -13.82 -2.47 -4.28
CA ARG A 632 -13.03 -1.29 -4.63
C ARG A 632 -11.56 -1.39 -4.25
N GLY A 633 -11.23 -2.17 -3.22
CA GLY A 633 -9.86 -2.46 -2.79
C GLY A 633 -9.24 -3.70 -3.43
N GLY A 634 -7.98 -3.94 -3.09
CA GLY A 634 -7.19 -5.08 -3.57
C GLY A 634 -7.39 -6.37 -2.76
N SER A 635 -6.53 -7.35 -3.02
CA SER A 635 -6.54 -8.65 -2.34
C SER A 635 -5.82 -8.57 -0.97
N PRO A 636 -6.42 -9.07 0.12
CA PRO A 636 -5.74 -9.16 1.41
C PRO A 636 -4.64 -10.22 1.43
N TYR A 637 -4.68 -11.18 0.51
CA TYR A 637 -3.76 -12.31 0.44
C TYR A 637 -2.40 -11.95 -0.17
N GLU A 638 -2.30 -10.78 -0.80
CA GLU A 638 -1.06 -10.20 -1.31
C GLU A 638 -0.27 -9.49 -0.20
N ASN A 639 -0.88 -9.23 0.96
CA ASN A 639 -0.22 -8.59 2.10
C ASN A 639 -0.24 -9.48 3.36
N PRO A 640 0.83 -10.25 3.63
CA PRO A 640 0.93 -11.12 4.79
C PRO A 640 0.75 -10.41 6.13
N MET A 641 1.03 -9.11 6.23
CA MET A 641 0.86 -8.35 7.48
C MET A 641 -0.62 -8.23 7.87
N LEU A 642 -1.53 -8.16 6.91
CA LEU A 642 -2.97 -8.12 7.20
C LEU A 642 -3.47 -9.44 7.81
N LEU A 643 -2.78 -10.53 7.48
CA LEU A 643 -3.15 -11.88 7.86
C LEU A 643 -2.40 -12.44 9.08
N ASP A 644 -1.48 -11.69 9.72
CA ASP A 644 -0.84 -12.10 10.97
C ASP A 644 -1.27 -11.19 12.13
N LYS A 645 -1.78 -11.80 13.21
CA LYS A 645 -2.16 -11.14 14.47
C LYS A 645 -1.11 -10.17 15.00
N LYS A 646 0.19 -10.47 14.82
CA LYS A 646 1.30 -9.59 15.24
C LYS A 646 1.17 -8.17 14.69
N TYR A 647 0.58 -8.03 13.52
CA TYR A 647 0.42 -6.76 12.81
C TYR A 647 -1.02 -6.26 12.82
N PHE A 648 -1.88 -6.72 13.75
CA PHE A 648 -3.28 -6.26 13.78
C PHE A 648 -3.42 -4.73 13.96
N GLY A 649 -2.39 -4.06 14.51
CA GLY A 649 -2.32 -2.61 14.64
C GLY A 649 -1.87 -1.87 13.36
N PHE A 650 -1.34 -2.57 12.36
CA PHE A 650 -0.81 -1.98 11.12
C PHE A 650 -1.81 -1.12 10.35
N PRO A 651 -3.09 -1.53 10.17
CA PRO A 651 -4.06 -0.70 9.45
C PRO A 651 -4.32 0.67 10.11
N PHE A 652 -4.10 0.80 11.43
CA PHE A 652 -4.24 2.07 12.14
C PHE A 652 -3.09 3.04 11.85
N LEU A 653 -2.00 2.57 11.25
CA LEU A 653 -0.81 3.37 10.94
C LEU A 653 -0.78 3.86 9.49
N GLN A 654 -1.61 3.31 8.59
CA GLN A 654 -1.64 3.72 7.18
C GLN A 654 -2.29 5.10 7.00
N THR A 655 -1.70 5.98 6.18
CA THR A 655 -2.09 7.40 6.03
C THR A 655 -2.75 7.73 4.71
N ASP A 656 -2.49 6.97 3.65
CA ASP A 656 -2.97 7.28 2.31
C ASP A 656 -4.50 7.17 2.13
N GLU A 657 -5.04 8.11 1.35
CA GLU A 657 -6.47 8.23 1.10
C GLU A 657 -6.98 7.35 -0.05
N PHE A 658 -6.14 6.84 -0.98
CA PHE A 658 -6.58 6.25 -2.26
C PHE A 658 -6.22 4.77 -2.53
N SER A 659 -5.12 4.27 -2.03
CA SER A 659 -4.61 2.90 -2.12
C SER A 659 -4.62 2.10 -0.79
N SER A 660 -4.58 2.76 0.37
CA SER A 660 -4.59 2.11 1.69
C SER A 660 -5.77 1.14 1.88
N VAL A 661 -5.52 0.02 2.56
CA VAL A 661 -6.57 -0.95 2.93
C VAL A 661 -7.50 -0.45 4.04
N ALA A 662 -7.12 0.63 4.72
CA ALA A 662 -7.89 1.32 5.74
C ALA A 662 -8.05 2.79 5.36
N GLN A 663 -9.15 3.12 4.68
CA GLN A 663 -9.45 4.49 4.31
C GLN A 663 -9.85 5.29 5.56
N ARG A 664 -9.02 6.27 5.93
CA ARG A 664 -9.28 7.19 7.04
C ARG A 664 -10.35 8.21 6.66
N PHE A 665 -11.10 8.68 7.65
CA PHE A 665 -11.94 9.87 7.54
C PHE A 665 -12.06 10.53 8.91
N ILE A 666 -12.37 11.83 8.93
CA ILE A 666 -12.68 12.55 10.16
C ILE A 666 -14.15 12.93 10.08
N SER A 667 -14.93 12.52 11.09
CA SER A 667 -16.33 12.96 11.20
C SER A 667 -16.40 14.48 11.34
N ARG A 668 -17.53 15.09 10.97
CA ARG A 668 -17.79 16.53 11.17
C ARG A 668 -17.74 16.93 12.65
N ASP A 669 -17.89 15.96 13.55
CA ASP A 669 -17.66 16.10 14.99
C ASP A 669 -16.19 16.29 15.38
N GLY A 670 -15.25 16.13 14.44
CA GLY A 670 -13.80 16.19 14.67
C GLY A 670 -13.18 14.90 15.20
N VAL A 671 -13.91 13.77 15.17
CA VAL A 671 -13.42 12.47 15.65
C VAL A 671 -12.82 11.67 14.49
N PRO A 672 -11.51 11.30 14.55
CA PRO A 672 -10.86 10.46 13.54
C PRO A 672 -11.43 9.04 13.53
N ASN A 673 -11.56 8.49 12.32
CA ASN A 673 -12.19 7.19 12.07
C ASN A 673 -11.55 6.48 10.87
N LEU A 674 -11.90 5.21 10.64
CA LEU A 674 -11.38 4.40 9.54
C LEU A 674 -12.41 3.37 9.04
N ARG A 675 -12.39 3.06 7.75
CA ARG A 675 -13.19 1.99 7.12
C ARG A 675 -12.33 1.11 6.21
N GLY A 676 -12.69 -0.17 6.08
CA GLY A 676 -11.99 -1.08 5.18
C GLY A 676 -12.10 -0.69 3.70
N ARG A 677 -11.02 -0.92 2.95
CA ARG A 677 -10.94 -0.84 1.48
C ARG A 677 -10.06 -1.97 0.97
N VAL A 678 -10.54 -3.19 1.09
CA VAL A 678 -9.84 -4.43 0.74
C VAL A 678 -10.87 -5.54 0.70
N LEU A 679 -10.65 -6.60 -0.07
CA LEU A 679 -11.51 -7.78 0.01
C LEU A 679 -11.54 -8.33 1.45
N GLY A 680 -12.74 -8.67 1.92
CA GLY A 680 -13.08 -8.92 3.31
C GLY A 680 -13.52 -7.68 4.10
N GLY A 681 -13.37 -6.48 3.53
CA GLY A 681 -13.75 -5.20 4.13
C GLY A 681 -13.15 -4.96 5.52
N THR A 682 -13.91 -4.34 6.43
CA THR A 682 -13.43 -4.04 7.79
C THR A 682 -13.13 -5.30 8.62
N SER A 683 -13.59 -6.49 8.19
CA SER A 683 -13.20 -7.75 8.86
C SER A 683 -11.70 -8.03 8.78
N THR A 684 -11.05 -7.52 7.73
CA THR A 684 -9.62 -7.67 7.45
C THR A 684 -8.75 -6.80 8.34
N ILE A 685 -9.25 -5.64 8.78
CA ILE A 685 -8.44 -4.61 9.47
C ILE A 685 -8.79 -4.40 10.94
N ASN A 686 -9.79 -5.10 11.47
CA ASN A 686 -10.27 -4.89 12.84
C ASN A 686 -9.39 -5.55 13.93
N ALA A 687 -9.79 -5.34 15.20
CA ALA A 687 -9.14 -5.92 16.37
C ALA A 687 -9.42 -7.42 16.59
N GLY A 688 -10.29 -8.04 15.80
CA GLY A 688 -10.48 -9.49 15.72
C GLY A 688 -11.20 -10.15 16.90
N PHE A 689 -11.88 -9.39 17.78
CA PHE A 689 -12.75 -9.95 18.82
C PHE A 689 -14.15 -10.25 18.26
N TYR A 690 -14.70 -11.41 18.60
CA TYR A 690 -15.95 -11.92 18.04
C TYR A 690 -16.99 -12.18 19.14
N SER A 691 -18.22 -11.69 18.93
CA SER A 691 -19.37 -11.88 19.81
C SER A 691 -20.67 -11.81 19.00
N ARG A 692 -21.57 -12.78 19.18
CA ARG A 692 -22.92 -12.78 18.61
C ARG A 692 -23.72 -11.57 19.12
N ALA A 693 -24.79 -11.24 18.39
CA ALA A 693 -25.77 -10.25 18.80
C ALA A 693 -26.47 -10.66 20.11
N SER A 694 -27.06 -9.70 20.81
CA SER A 694 -27.96 -10.02 21.92
C SER A 694 -29.22 -10.70 21.41
N ALA A 695 -29.77 -11.63 22.21
CA ALA A 695 -31.02 -12.30 21.88
C ALA A 695 -32.17 -11.28 21.73
N ASP A 696 -32.18 -10.23 22.55
CA ASP A 696 -33.20 -9.19 22.48
C ASP A 696 -33.11 -8.37 21.18
N PHE A 697 -31.90 -8.12 20.67
CA PHE A 697 -31.72 -7.47 19.38
C PHE A 697 -32.31 -8.32 18.25
N ILE A 698 -31.98 -9.62 18.22
CA ILE A 698 -32.51 -10.56 17.20
C ILE A 698 -34.04 -10.57 17.20
N LYS A 699 -34.66 -10.61 18.39
CA LYS A 699 -36.12 -10.56 18.55
C LYS A 699 -36.73 -9.24 18.09
N ARG A 700 -36.13 -8.09 18.44
CA ARG A 700 -36.62 -6.76 18.05
C ARG A 700 -36.60 -6.55 16.55
N VAL A 701 -35.57 -7.03 15.87
CA VAL A 701 -35.45 -6.94 14.40
C VAL A 701 -36.39 -7.94 13.70
N GLY A 702 -36.84 -8.98 14.41
CA GLY A 702 -37.78 -9.97 13.88
C GLY A 702 -37.12 -11.00 12.97
N TRP A 703 -35.83 -11.29 13.17
CA TRP A 703 -35.17 -12.37 12.44
C TRP A 703 -35.55 -13.75 12.99
N ASP A 704 -35.65 -14.72 12.10
CA ASP A 704 -35.84 -16.14 12.45
C ASP A 704 -34.66 -16.64 13.28
N GLU A 705 -34.91 -16.92 14.57
CA GLU A 705 -33.86 -17.30 15.53
C GLU A 705 -33.10 -18.57 15.14
N LYS A 706 -33.79 -19.54 14.52
CA LYS A 706 -33.18 -20.81 14.09
C LYS A 706 -32.21 -20.55 12.95
N LEU A 707 -32.65 -19.84 11.91
CA LEU A 707 -31.82 -19.50 10.77
C LEU A 707 -30.66 -18.58 11.15
N VAL A 708 -30.86 -17.66 12.09
CA VAL A 708 -29.79 -16.83 12.67
C VAL A 708 -28.72 -17.69 13.32
N LYS A 709 -29.12 -18.67 14.14
CA LYS A 709 -28.19 -19.60 14.78
C LYS A 709 -27.40 -20.42 13.76
N GLU A 710 -28.08 -20.99 12.77
CA GLU A 710 -27.45 -21.75 11.68
C GLU A 710 -26.45 -20.89 10.89
N ALA A 711 -26.80 -19.64 10.61
CA ALA A 711 -25.93 -18.71 9.91
C ALA A 711 -24.71 -18.29 10.74
N TYR A 712 -24.85 -18.12 12.06
CA TYR A 712 -23.71 -17.91 12.96
C TYR A 712 -22.76 -19.10 12.93
N GLU A 713 -23.27 -20.32 13.16
CA GLU A 713 -22.47 -21.55 13.19
C GLU A 713 -21.75 -21.80 11.86
N TRP A 714 -22.40 -21.46 10.75
CA TRP A 714 -21.78 -21.53 9.42
C TRP A 714 -20.56 -20.60 9.32
N ALA A 715 -20.64 -19.35 9.76
CA ALA A 715 -19.49 -18.44 9.71
C ALA A 715 -18.41 -18.84 10.72
N GLU A 716 -18.83 -19.15 11.95
CA GLU A 716 -17.94 -19.48 13.07
C GLU A 716 -17.03 -20.66 12.76
N SER A 717 -17.59 -21.72 12.16
CA SER A 717 -16.85 -22.94 11.81
C SER A 717 -15.70 -22.73 10.81
N LYS A 718 -15.60 -21.57 10.15
CA LYS A 718 -14.50 -21.26 9.22
C LYS A 718 -13.56 -20.20 9.77
N VAL A 719 -14.09 -19.10 10.30
CA VAL A 719 -13.28 -17.89 10.55
C VAL A 719 -13.14 -17.51 12.01
N VAL A 720 -13.67 -18.31 12.93
CA VAL A 720 -13.73 -17.95 14.36
C VAL A 720 -13.20 -19.07 15.25
N PHE A 721 -12.37 -18.68 16.22
CA PHE A 721 -11.63 -19.56 17.11
C PHE A 721 -11.79 -19.13 18.57
N LYS A 722 -11.54 -20.08 19.48
CA LYS A 722 -11.38 -19.80 20.90
C LYS A 722 -9.94 -19.30 21.15
N PRO A 723 -9.74 -18.11 21.75
CA PRO A 723 -8.41 -17.58 21.98
C PRO A 723 -7.68 -18.31 23.11
N LEU A 724 -6.35 -18.44 22.98
CA LEU A 724 -5.47 -18.67 24.13
C LEU A 724 -5.24 -17.34 24.85
N LEU A 725 -5.62 -17.28 26.13
CA LEU A 725 -5.52 -16.06 26.92
C LEU A 725 -4.07 -15.64 27.14
N THR A 726 -3.76 -14.40 26.80
CA THR A 726 -2.46 -13.79 27.11
C THR A 726 -2.38 -13.34 28.58
N LYS A 727 -1.17 -12.97 29.03
CA LYS A 727 -0.96 -12.41 30.38
C LYS A 727 -1.76 -11.13 30.58
N TRP A 728 -1.76 -10.22 29.61
CA TRP A 728 -2.50 -8.97 29.68
C TRP A 728 -4.02 -9.19 29.64
N ASN A 729 -4.54 -10.01 28.73
CA ASN A 729 -5.98 -10.30 28.71
C ASN A 729 -6.46 -11.03 29.97
N SER A 730 -5.61 -11.87 30.58
CA SER A 730 -5.89 -12.46 31.89
C SER A 730 -5.95 -11.41 33.00
N ALA A 731 -5.12 -10.37 32.93
CA ALA A 731 -5.12 -9.26 33.86
C ALA A 731 -6.35 -8.37 33.71
N VAL A 732 -6.75 -8.09 32.45
CA VAL A 732 -7.99 -7.37 32.13
C VAL A 732 -9.18 -8.14 32.68
N LYS A 733 -9.27 -9.45 32.45
CA LYS A 733 -10.31 -10.33 33.04
C LYS A 733 -10.42 -10.14 34.55
N SER A 734 -9.32 -10.31 35.28
CA SER A 734 -9.34 -10.13 36.74
C SER A 734 -9.70 -8.70 37.13
N GLY A 735 -9.29 -7.70 36.34
CA GLY A 735 -9.54 -6.29 36.62
C GLY A 735 -11.02 -5.91 36.47
N LEU A 736 -11.70 -6.52 35.49
CA LEU A 736 -13.15 -6.40 35.30
C LEU A 736 -13.92 -7.02 36.47
N LEU A 737 -13.48 -8.18 36.96
CA LEU A 737 -14.06 -8.85 38.13
C LEU A 737 -13.85 -8.03 39.41
N GLU A 738 -12.63 -7.51 39.64
CA GLU A 738 -12.31 -6.60 40.76
C GLU A 738 -13.14 -5.30 40.69
N ALA A 739 -13.45 -4.82 39.48
CA ALA A 739 -14.32 -3.67 39.28
C ALA A 739 -15.81 -3.98 39.51
N GLY A 740 -16.20 -5.24 39.73
CA GLY A 740 -17.57 -5.66 40.01
C GLY A 740 -18.40 -6.04 38.78
N ILE A 741 -17.76 -6.26 37.62
CA ILE A 741 -18.44 -6.71 36.41
C ILE A 741 -18.59 -8.24 36.48
N LEU A 742 -19.58 -8.67 37.25
CA LEU A 742 -19.89 -10.07 37.59
C LEU A 742 -21.17 -10.54 36.87
N PRO A 743 -21.35 -11.86 36.66
CA PRO A 743 -20.44 -12.96 37.02
C PRO A 743 -19.30 -13.17 36.00
N TYR A 744 -18.39 -14.12 36.27
CA TYR A 744 -17.47 -14.63 35.25
C TYR A 744 -18.14 -15.76 34.47
N ASN A 745 -18.36 -15.56 33.17
CA ASN A 745 -19.10 -16.50 32.32
C ASN A 745 -18.21 -17.48 31.53
N GLY A 746 -16.91 -17.54 31.84
CA GLY A 746 -15.98 -18.37 31.07
C GLY A 746 -15.85 -17.91 29.61
N PHE A 747 -15.76 -18.88 28.69
CA PHE A 747 -15.77 -18.64 27.24
C PHE A 747 -17.19 -18.77 26.70
N SER A 748 -17.61 -17.82 25.87
CA SER A 748 -18.91 -17.86 25.20
C SER A 748 -18.85 -17.02 23.92
N TRP A 749 -19.74 -17.27 22.96
CA TRP A 749 -19.94 -16.41 21.79
C TRP A 749 -20.96 -15.30 22.06
N ASP A 750 -21.86 -15.50 23.01
CA ASP A 750 -23.07 -14.69 23.20
C ASP A 750 -22.82 -13.34 23.87
N HIS A 751 -23.61 -12.32 23.54
CA HIS A 751 -23.58 -11.06 24.28
C HIS A 751 -24.32 -11.21 25.62
N ILE A 752 -23.57 -11.39 26.71
CA ILE A 752 -24.10 -11.68 28.06
C ILE A 752 -23.46 -10.77 29.11
N ALA A 753 -24.27 -10.31 30.07
CA ALA A 753 -23.79 -9.48 31.18
C ALA A 753 -22.76 -10.23 32.06
N GLY A 754 -21.75 -9.50 32.53
CA GLY A 754 -20.62 -10.03 33.28
C GLY A 754 -19.31 -10.02 32.49
N THR A 755 -18.29 -10.67 33.04
CA THR A 755 -16.97 -10.79 32.42
C THR A 755 -16.88 -12.10 31.64
N LYS A 756 -16.42 -12.06 30.39
CA LYS A 756 -16.27 -13.26 29.55
C LYS A 756 -15.06 -13.21 28.63
N ILE A 757 -14.60 -14.38 28.23
CA ILE A 757 -13.70 -14.60 27.10
C ILE A 757 -14.58 -14.71 25.86
N GLY A 758 -14.31 -13.90 24.85
CA GLY A 758 -15.02 -13.96 23.57
C GLY A 758 -14.30 -14.78 22.52
N GLY A 759 -14.90 -14.85 21.35
CA GLY A 759 -14.30 -15.41 20.17
C GLY A 759 -13.19 -14.55 19.60
N THR A 760 -12.38 -15.13 18.72
CA THR A 760 -11.43 -14.36 17.92
C THR A 760 -11.33 -14.88 16.49
N VAL A 761 -11.01 -14.00 15.55
CA VAL A 761 -10.71 -14.41 14.17
C VAL A 761 -9.26 -14.81 13.96
N PHE A 762 -8.42 -14.77 15.01
CA PHE A 762 -7.04 -15.23 14.95
C PHE A 762 -6.92 -16.67 15.43
N ASP A 763 -6.37 -17.55 14.60
CA ASP A 763 -6.15 -18.95 14.98
C ASP A 763 -4.93 -19.13 15.90
N ALA A 764 -4.68 -20.39 16.29
CA ALA A 764 -3.56 -20.75 17.15
C ALA A 764 -2.18 -20.43 16.53
N ASN A 765 -2.09 -20.37 15.19
CA ASN A 765 -0.87 -20.04 14.45
C ASN A 765 -0.72 -18.53 14.22
N ARG A 766 -1.58 -17.71 14.84
CA ARG A 766 -1.65 -16.24 14.68
C ARG A 766 -2.20 -15.79 13.32
N LYS A 767 -2.68 -16.69 12.46
CA LYS A 767 -3.28 -16.31 11.19
C LYS A 767 -4.65 -15.68 11.45
N ARG A 768 -4.90 -14.52 10.85
CA ARG A 768 -6.22 -13.90 10.77
C ARG A 768 -7.04 -14.62 9.72
N HIS A 769 -8.24 -15.02 10.09
CA HIS A 769 -9.28 -15.46 9.17
C HIS A 769 -10.27 -14.33 8.95
N ILE A 770 -10.66 -14.08 7.71
CA ILE A 770 -11.42 -12.90 7.31
C ILE A 770 -12.69 -13.32 6.57
N SER A 771 -13.63 -12.40 6.38
CA SER A 771 -14.87 -12.73 5.66
C SER A 771 -14.63 -13.22 4.22
N ALA A 772 -13.52 -12.84 3.58
CA ALA A 772 -13.13 -13.36 2.27
C ALA A 772 -12.86 -14.88 2.28
N ASP A 773 -12.42 -15.46 3.40
CA ASP A 773 -12.19 -16.91 3.52
C ASP A 773 -13.50 -17.72 3.47
N LEU A 774 -14.66 -17.06 3.64
CA LEU A 774 -15.97 -17.67 3.48
C LEU A 774 -16.35 -17.86 2.01
N LEU A 775 -15.70 -17.15 1.08
CA LEU A 775 -15.89 -17.35 -0.35
C LEU A 775 -15.48 -18.77 -0.78
N GLU A 776 -14.54 -19.41 -0.07
CA GLU A 776 -14.17 -20.83 -0.28
C GLU A 776 -15.37 -21.78 -0.18
N ARG A 777 -16.46 -21.38 0.47
CA ARG A 777 -17.71 -22.15 0.56
C ARG A 777 -18.69 -21.89 -0.58
N GLY A 778 -18.42 -20.90 -1.42
CA GLY A 778 -19.17 -20.60 -2.62
C GLY A 778 -18.84 -21.57 -3.76
N ASN A 779 -19.73 -21.63 -4.75
CA ASN A 779 -19.52 -22.42 -5.95
C ASN A 779 -18.62 -21.65 -6.93
N SER A 780 -17.41 -22.14 -7.15
CA SER A 780 -16.39 -21.49 -7.98
C SER A 780 -16.79 -21.32 -9.45
N SER A 781 -17.73 -22.11 -9.96
CA SER A 781 -18.24 -21.98 -11.34
C SER A 781 -19.27 -20.85 -11.50
N ASN A 782 -19.83 -20.39 -10.39
CA ASN A 782 -20.95 -19.45 -10.37
C ASN A 782 -20.58 -18.06 -9.86
N ILE A 783 -19.36 -17.87 -9.35
CA ILE A 783 -18.93 -16.60 -8.77
C ILE A 783 -17.75 -16.00 -9.52
N VAL A 784 -17.76 -14.69 -9.69
CA VAL A 784 -16.61 -13.89 -10.13
C VAL A 784 -16.39 -12.78 -9.11
N VAL A 785 -15.15 -12.62 -8.65
CA VAL A 785 -14.77 -11.54 -7.73
C VAL A 785 -13.87 -10.55 -8.46
N LEU A 786 -14.39 -9.35 -8.73
CA LEU A 786 -13.65 -8.28 -9.40
C LEU A 786 -13.05 -7.31 -8.36
N LEU A 787 -11.73 -7.27 -8.27
CA LEU A 787 -10.98 -6.40 -7.35
C LEU A 787 -10.64 -5.05 -7.97
N ASN A 788 -10.22 -4.09 -7.14
CA ASN A 788 -9.77 -2.76 -7.55
C ASN A 788 -10.77 -2.06 -8.49
N ALA A 789 -12.06 -2.15 -8.19
CA ALA A 789 -13.14 -1.63 -9.02
C ALA A 789 -14.15 -0.84 -8.18
N THR A 790 -14.18 0.49 -8.39
CA THR A 790 -15.01 1.40 -7.60
C THR A 790 -16.36 1.62 -8.27
N VAL A 791 -17.44 1.12 -7.67
CA VAL A 791 -18.79 1.37 -8.17
C VAL A 791 -19.16 2.85 -8.01
N LYS A 792 -19.57 3.47 -9.12
CA LYS A 792 -19.95 4.88 -9.21
C LYS A 792 -21.44 5.08 -8.94
N ASN A 793 -22.28 4.35 -9.67
CA ASN A 793 -23.73 4.41 -9.50
C ASN A 793 -24.42 3.17 -10.08
N ILE A 794 -25.71 3.05 -9.77
CA ILE A 794 -26.61 2.01 -10.26
C ILE A 794 -27.21 2.46 -11.60
N VAL A 795 -27.33 1.54 -12.54
CA VAL A 795 -27.92 1.77 -13.86
C VAL A 795 -29.38 1.30 -13.84
N PHE A 796 -30.29 2.14 -14.32
CA PHE A 796 -31.74 1.88 -14.31
C PHE A 796 -32.32 1.84 -15.73
N ARG A 797 -33.48 1.20 -15.85
CA ARG A 797 -34.41 1.36 -16.97
C ARG A 797 -35.81 1.70 -16.44
N SER A 798 -36.63 2.32 -17.27
CA SER A 798 -38.05 2.52 -16.98
C SER A 798 -38.83 1.21 -17.18
N ASP A 799 -39.87 0.99 -16.39
CA ASP A 799 -40.86 -0.06 -16.66
C ASP A 799 -41.74 0.29 -17.88
N ASP A 800 -42.47 -0.69 -18.41
CA ASP A 800 -43.31 -0.56 -19.62
C ASP A 800 -44.42 0.50 -19.52
N LYS A 801 -44.65 1.05 -18.31
CA LYS A 801 -45.63 2.10 -18.01
C LYS A 801 -44.99 3.42 -17.58
N GLY A 802 -43.66 3.54 -17.57
CA GLY A 802 -42.91 4.74 -17.20
C GLY A 802 -43.05 5.19 -15.74
N LYS A 803 -43.54 4.33 -14.84
CA LYS A 803 -43.88 4.66 -13.45
C LYS A 803 -42.90 4.13 -12.41
N LYS A 804 -42.13 3.08 -12.69
CA LYS A 804 -41.17 2.50 -11.74
C LYS A 804 -39.79 2.28 -12.37
N SER A 805 -38.75 2.61 -11.62
CA SER A 805 -37.37 2.37 -12.00
C SER A 805 -36.97 0.93 -11.66
N ILE A 806 -36.51 0.21 -12.68
CA ILE A 806 -36.03 -1.17 -12.57
C ILE A 806 -34.50 -1.14 -12.71
N VAL A 807 -33.79 -1.76 -11.77
CA VAL A 807 -32.34 -1.88 -11.87
C VAL A 807 -31.96 -2.73 -13.08
N ARG A 808 -30.99 -2.26 -13.86
CA ARG A 808 -30.40 -2.95 -15.00
C ARG A 808 -29.01 -3.50 -14.66
N GLY A 809 -28.27 -2.82 -13.80
CA GLY A 809 -26.88 -3.15 -13.51
C GLY A 809 -26.16 -2.06 -12.72
N ILE A 810 -24.84 -2.02 -12.84
CA ILE A 810 -23.97 -1.05 -12.18
C ILE A 810 -23.00 -0.42 -13.18
N ARG A 811 -22.55 0.80 -12.84
CA ARG A 811 -21.43 1.46 -13.49
C ARG A 811 -20.28 1.61 -12.51
N PHE A 812 -19.07 1.25 -12.92
CA PHE A 812 -17.90 1.25 -12.06
C PHE A 812 -16.65 1.78 -12.75
N ILE A 813 -15.72 2.28 -11.96
CA ILE A 813 -14.45 2.86 -12.39
C ILE A 813 -13.33 1.87 -12.07
N LYS A 814 -12.42 1.69 -13.02
CA LYS A 814 -11.20 0.89 -12.82
C LYS A 814 -10.03 1.56 -13.53
N SER A 815 -8.87 1.59 -12.86
CA SER A 815 -7.62 2.13 -13.44
C SER A 815 -6.98 1.10 -14.37
N ASN A 816 -6.55 1.54 -15.55
CA ASN A 816 -5.70 0.77 -16.45
C ASN A 816 -4.41 1.55 -16.68
N GLY A 817 -3.45 1.45 -15.76
CA GLY A 817 -2.31 2.37 -15.69
C GLY A 817 -2.75 3.75 -15.20
N SER A 818 -2.37 4.82 -15.91
CA SER A 818 -2.58 6.23 -15.54
C SER A 818 -3.99 6.76 -15.78
N ILE A 819 -4.87 6.00 -16.46
CA ILE A 819 -6.22 6.46 -16.85
C ILE A 819 -7.30 5.67 -16.13
N ASN A 820 -8.22 6.39 -15.48
CA ASN A 820 -9.44 5.83 -14.91
C ASN A 820 -10.50 5.66 -16.01
N GLN A 821 -10.90 4.42 -16.30
CA GLN A 821 -11.95 4.12 -17.28
C GLN A 821 -13.23 3.67 -16.57
N THR A 822 -14.37 3.96 -17.20
CA THR A 822 -15.70 3.62 -16.69
C THR A 822 -16.29 2.46 -17.48
N TYR A 823 -16.83 1.48 -16.78
CA TYR A 823 -17.39 0.24 -17.32
C TYR A 823 -18.80 0.01 -16.75
N GLU A 824 -19.57 -0.86 -17.41
CA GLU A 824 -20.88 -1.29 -16.95
C GLU A 824 -20.97 -2.82 -16.88
N SER A 825 -21.72 -3.33 -15.90
CA SER A 825 -22.06 -4.75 -15.78
C SER A 825 -23.55 -4.88 -15.47
N TYR A 826 -24.19 -5.93 -16.00
CA TYR A 826 -25.64 -6.02 -16.08
C TYR A 826 -26.20 -7.27 -15.40
N LEU A 827 -27.43 -7.14 -14.90
CA LEU A 827 -28.22 -8.28 -14.43
C LEU A 827 -28.71 -9.11 -15.61
N THR A 828 -28.79 -10.44 -15.42
CA THR A 828 -29.42 -11.36 -16.38
C THR A 828 -30.90 -10.98 -16.54
N GLN A 829 -31.33 -10.79 -17.79
CA GLN A 829 -32.73 -10.49 -18.13
C GLN A 829 -33.33 -11.63 -18.95
N PRO A 830 -34.49 -12.18 -18.55
CA PRO A 830 -35.30 -12.99 -19.45
C PRO A 830 -35.96 -12.09 -20.50
N GLU A 831 -36.12 -12.58 -21.73
CA GLU A 831 -36.83 -11.87 -22.79
C GLU A 831 -38.22 -11.41 -22.30
N ASN A 832 -38.50 -10.11 -22.41
CA ASN A 832 -39.76 -9.44 -22.05
C ASN A 832 -40.23 -9.50 -20.57
N SER A 833 -39.32 -9.58 -19.59
CA SER A 833 -39.71 -9.48 -18.17
C SER A 833 -38.76 -8.66 -17.28
N SER A 834 -39.18 -8.41 -16.03
CA SER A 834 -38.32 -7.80 -15.01
C SER A 834 -37.11 -8.70 -14.71
N PRO A 835 -35.95 -8.14 -14.31
CA PRO A 835 -34.82 -8.95 -13.87
C PRO A 835 -35.28 -9.88 -12.73
N GLN A 836 -34.89 -11.16 -12.77
CA GLN A 836 -35.22 -12.09 -11.70
C GLN A 836 -34.29 -11.96 -10.49
N GLY A 837 -33.17 -11.24 -10.61
CA GLY A 837 -32.24 -11.00 -9.51
C GLY A 837 -31.96 -9.53 -9.24
N ASP A 838 -31.06 -9.28 -8.30
CA ASP A 838 -30.90 -7.98 -7.65
C ASP A 838 -29.44 -7.48 -7.74
N VAL A 839 -29.28 -6.15 -7.84
CA VAL A 839 -28.06 -5.49 -7.35
C VAL A 839 -28.20 -5.37 -5.84
N ILE A 840 -27.17 -5.80 -5.10
CA ILE A 840 -27.16 -5.75 -3.64
C ILE A 840 -25.99 -4.89 -3.18
N LEU A 841 -26.29 -3.79 -2.49
CA LEU A 841 -25.27 -2.95 -1.87
C LEU A 841 -24.84 -3.56 -0.53
N SER A 842 -23.56 -3.92 -0.45
CA SER A 842 -22.85 -4.38 0.76
C SER A 842 -21.58 -3.55 0.99
N ALA A 843 -21.60 -2.27 0.58
CA ALA A 843 -20.47 -1.34 0.61
C ALA A 843 -20.25 -0.68 2.00
N GLY A 844 -20.99 -1.14 3.00
CA GLY A 844 -20.88 -0.74 4.40
C GLY A 844 -21.68 0.53 4.74
N ALA A 845 -21.71 0.86 6.03
CA ALA A 845 -22.44 2.00 6.60
C ALA A 845 -22.15 3.36 5.92
N ILE A 846 -20.98 3.51 5.29
CA ILE A 846 -20.60 4.71 4.57
C ILE A 846 -20.84 4.56 3.05
N GLY A 847 -20.42 3.43 2.46
CA GLY A 847 -20.42 3.26 1.00
C GLY A 847 -21.82 3.04 0.43
N SER A 848 -22.68 2.28 1.09
CA SER A 848 -24.03 1.98 0.60
C SER A 848 -24.92 3.21 0.47
N PRO A 849 -25.07 4.07 1.50
CA PRO A 849 -25.82 5.33 1.34
C PRO A 849 -25.15 6.28 0.33
N GLN A 850 -23.81 6.34 0.27
CA GLN A 850 -23.09 7.14 -0.73
C GLN A 850 -23.46 6.73 -2.17
N ILE A 851 -23.50 5.42 -2.46
CA ILE A 851 -23.83 4.91 -3.80
C ILE A 851 -25.30 5.18 -4.13
N LEU A 852 -26.24 5.06 -3.17
CA LEU A 852 -27.64 5.44 -3.38
C LEU A 852 -27.77 6.92 -3.76
N LEU A 853 -27.09 7.81 -3.04
CA LEU A 853 -27.08 9.26 -3.34
C LEU A 853 -26.51 9.52 -4.74
N LEU A 854 -25.37 8.93 -5.09
CA LEU A 854 -24.76 9.05 -6.43
C LEU A 854 -25.61 8.43 -7.56
N SER A 855 -26.58 7.59 -7.21
CA SER A 855 -27.53 6.95 -8.13
C SER A 855 -28.86 7.72 -8.24
N GLY A 856 -28.96 8.91 -7.63
CA GLY A 856 -30.17 9.73 -7.67
C GLY A 856 -31.27 9.29 -6.70
N ILE A 857 -30.95 8.42 -5.72
CA ILE A 857 -31.88 7.95 -4.69
C ILE A 857 -31.50 8.61 -3.36
N GLY A 858 -32.30 9.57 -2.91
CA GLY A 858 -32.04 10.30 -1.68
C GLY A 858 -32.78 11.63 -1.60
N PRO A 859 -32.49 12.48 -0.60
CA PRO A 859 -33.19 13.74 -0.41
C PRO A 859 -33.06 14.67 -1.63
N LYS A 860 -34.19 15.04 -2.24
CA LYS A 860 -34.24 15.86 -3.47
C LYS A 860 -33.37 17.13 -3.42
N GLY A 861 -33.43 17.87 -2.32
CA GLY A 861 -32.64 19.09 -2.15
C GLY A 861 -31.13 18.83 -2.13
N HIS A 862 -30.70 17.76 -1.45
CA HIS A 862 -29.29 17.38 -1.39
C HIS A 862 -28.76 16.95 -2.75
N LEU A 863 -29.51 16.12 -3.48
CA LEU A 863 -29.13 15.67 -4.83
C LEU A 863 -29.01 16.84 -5.82
N GLY A 864 -29.93 17.81 -5.73
CA GLY A 864 -29.91 19.02 -6.55
C GLY A 864 -28.63 19.86 -6.34
N ASN A 865 -28.08 19.91 -5.12
CA ASN A 865 -26.84 20.65 -4.83
C ASN A 865 -25.60 20.10 -5.54
N PHE A 866 -25.63 18.83 -5.97
CA PHE A 866 -24.52 18.17 -6.68
C PHE A 866 -24.84 17.91 -8.16
N SER A 867 -25.93 18.50 -8.68
CA SER A 867 -26.40 18.27 -10.05
C SER A 867 -26.63 16.80 -10.37
N ILE A 868 -27.02 16.00 -9.38
CA ILE A 868 -27.34 14.58 -9.55
C ILE A 868 -28.81 14.47 -9.96
N PRO A 869 -29.13 13.83 -11.11
CA PRO A 869 -30.51 13.62 -11.52
C PRO A 869 -31.31 12.87 -10.45
N LEU A 870 -32.45 13.44 -10.05
CA LEU A 870 -33.35 12.81 -9.09
C LEU A 870 -34.05 11.60 -9.73
N LEU A 871 -33.80 10.42 -9.19
CA LEU A 871 -34.55 9.21 -9.50
C LEU A 871 -35.71 9.03 -8.51
N LEU A 872 -35.42 9.14 -7.22
CA LEU A 872 -36.39 8.94 -6.14
C LEU A 872 -36.04 9.80 -4.93
N ASP A 873 -36.99 10.62 -4.46
CA ASP A 873 -36.87 11.41 -3.23
C ASP A 873 -37.06 10.54 -1.99
N LEU A 874 -36.03 9.76 -1.65
CA LEU A 874 -36.03 8.87 -0.49
C LEU A 874 -35.27 9.53 0.67
N LYS A 875 -35.98 10.35 1.44
CA LYS A 875 -35.40 11.23 2.47
C LYS A 875 -34.60 10.51 3.56
N GLY A 876 -34.86 9.21 3.77
CA GLY A 876 -34.15 8.39 4.75
C GLY A 876 -32.69 8.07 4.40
N VAL A 877 -32.28 8.20 3.13
CA VAL A 877 -30.91 7.84 2.70
C VAL A 877 -29.89 8.76 3.37
N GLY A 878 -28.90 8.14 4.02
CA GLY A 878 -27.86 8.83 4.77
C GLY A 878 -28.34 9.39 6.12
N GLN A 879 -29.57 9.13 6.56
CA GLN A 879 -30.05 9.54 7.88
C GLN A 879 -29.80 8.46 8.94
N ASP A 880 -30.05 8.79 10.21
CA ASP A 880 -29.90 7.88 11.35
C ASP A 880 -28.48 7.28 11.46
N MET A 881 -27.45 8.03 11.04
CA MET A 881 -26.05 7.60 11.21
C MET A 881 -25.70 7.58 12.69
N GLN A 882 -25.18 6.46 13.18
CA GLN A 882 -24.74 6.31 14.56
C GLN A 882 -23.33 5.75 14.63
N ASP A 883 -22.59 6.18 15.64
CA ASP A 883 -21.36 5.54 16.05
C ASP A 883 -21.32 5.43 17.56
N ASN A 884 -20.85 4.30 18.06
CA ASN A 884 -20.80 4.05 19.50
C ASN A 884 -19.71 4.94 20.13
N PRO A 885 -20.06 5.87 21.04
CA PRO A 885 -19.07 6.68 21.74
C PRO A 885 -18.17 5.81 22.62
N GLY A 886 -16.87 6.05 22.54
CA GLY A 886 -15.85 5.37 23.32
C GLY A 886 -15.06 6.35 24.19
N ILE A 887 -14.65 5.87 25.38
CA ILE A 887 -13.59 6.49 26.18
C ILE A 887 -12.43 5.51 26.28
N ILE A 888 -11.22 6.00 26.06
CA ILE A 888 -10.00 5.19 26.10
C ILE A 888 -9.08 5.76 27.17
N LEU A 889 -8.76 4.97 28.20
CA LEU A 889 -7.68 5.27 29.12
C LEU A 889 -6.39 4.67 28.61
N ILE A 890 -5.41 5.56 28.37
CA ILE A 890 -4.09 5.20 27.91
C ILE A 890 -3.16 5.04 29.12
N LEU A 891 -2.60 3.85 29.25
CA LEU A 891 -1.72 3.44 30.34
C LEU A 891 -0.34 3.13 29.80
N ARG A 892 0.71 3.59 30.50
CA ARG A 892 2.10 3.33 30.12
C ARG A 892 2.50 1.94 30.62
N ALA A 893 2.78 1.03 29.69
CA ALA A 893 3.26 -0.32 30.00
C ALA A 893 4.70 -0.30 30.53
N LYS A 894 5.06 -1.31 31.35
CA LYS A 894 6.46 -1.60 31.65
C LYS A 894 7.22 -2.03 30.37
N PRO A 895 8.53 -1.75 30.27
CA PRO A 895 9.32 -2.03 29.07
C PRO A 895 9.34 -3.50 28.62
N GLU A 896 9.02 -4.46 29.49
CA GLU A 896 8.98 -5.89 29.17
C GLU A 896 7.70 -6.34 28.42
N TYR A 897 6.67 -5.49 28.34
CA TYR A 897 5.40 -5.80 27.65
C TYR A 897 5.28 -4.96 26.36
N ARG A 898 5.99 -5.37 25.30
CA ARG A 898 6.10 -4.59 24.04
C ARG A 898 5.23 -5.06 22.86
N LEU A 899 4.72 -6.29 22.89
CA LEU A 899 4.05 -6.86 21.73
C LEU A 899 2.58 -6.37 21.63
N PRO A 900 2.07 -6.10 20.41
CA PRO A 900 0.66 -5.82 20.19
C PRO A 900 -0.19 -7.00 20.67
N GLU A 901 -1.26 -6.69 21.39
CA GLU A 901 -2.23 -7.69 21.86
C GLU A 901 -3.65 -7.26 21.53
N SER A 902 -4.35 -8.08 20.74
CA SER A 902 -5.78 -7.90 20.49
C SER A 902 -6.63 -8.21 21.73
N PRO A 903 -7.84 -7.63 21.85
CA PRO A 903 -8.76 -7.95 22.93
C PRO A 903 -9.23 -9.41 22.82
N GLN A 904 -9.27 -10.11 23.95
CA GLN A 904 -9.79 -11.49 24.09
C GLN A 904 -10.86 -11.57 25.18
N VAL A 905 -11.00 -10.53 26.00
CA VAL A 905 -11.87 -10.46 27.17
C VAL A 905 -12.66 -9.16 27.14
N VAL A 906 -13.95 -9.26 27.45
CA VAL A 906 -14.84 -8.11 27.63
C VAL A 906 -15.57 -8.22 28.96
N GLY A 907 -15.90 -7.06 29.54
CA GLY A 907 -16.83 -6.93 30.63
C GLY A 907 -18.06 -6.17 30.17
N ILE A 908 -19.23 -6.78 30.28
CA ILE A 908 -20.52 -6.20 29.90
C ILE A 908 -21.26 -5.85 31.19
N ALA A 909 -21.61 -4.58 31.37
CA ALA A 909 -22.35 -4.12 32.54
C ALA A 909 -23.74 -4.79 32.62
N LYS A 910 -24.31 -4.89 33.84
CA LYS A 910 -25.59 -5.61 34.07
C LYS A 910 -26.77 -5.02 33.31
N ASP A 911 -26.73 -3.73 33.02
CA ASP A 911 -27.73 -3.00 32.24
C ASP A 911 -27.41 -2.99 30.72
N PHE A 912 -26.36 -3.72 30.30
CA PHE A 912 -25.87 -3.83 28.92
C PHE A 912 -25.40 -2.53 28.28
N LYS A 913 -25.40 -1.41 29.02
CA LYS A 913 -25.04 -0.10 28.49
C LYS A 913 -23.56 0.04 28.17
N PHE A 914 -22.72 -0.60 28.98
CA PHE A 914 -21.28 -0.45 28.90
C PHE A 914 -20.59 -1.77 28.57
N VAL A 915 -19.67 -1.70 27.61
CA VAL A 915 -18.78 -2.79 27.25
C VAL A 915 -17.35 -2.31 27.46
N VAL A 916 -16.59 -2.99 28.31
CA VAL A 916 -15.20 -2.67 28.63
C VAL A 916 -14.28 -3.73 28.07
N GLU A 917 -13.22 -3.33 27.39
CA GLU A 917 -12.18 -4.24 26.92
C GLU A 917 -10.78 -3.65 27.10
N GLY A 918 -9.76 -4.49 27.02
CA GLY A 918 -8.38 -4.06 27.12
C GLY A 918 -7.54 -4.66 26.00
N PHE A 919 -6.73 -3.82 25.36
CA PHE A 919 -5.84 -4.25 24.29
C PHE A 919 -4.58 -3.39 24.26
N VAL A 920 -3.57 -3.87 23.55
CA VAL A 920 -2.26 -3.24 23.46
C VAL A 920 -2.04 -2.84 22.01
N LEU A 921 -1.96 -1.54 21.77
CA LEU A 921 -1.61 -0.99 20.46
C LEU A 921 -0.28 -0.24 20.54
N PRO A 922 0.66 -0.52 19.63
CA PRO A 922 1.81 0.33 19.44
C PRO A 922 1.37 1.70 18.90
N VAL A 923 2.01 2.79 19.36
CA VAL A 923 1.80 4.14 18.79
C VAL A 923 2.53 4.27 17.45
N SER A 924 3.60 3.49 17.30
CA SER A 924 4.36 3.25 16.07
C SER A 924 5.15 1.95 16.26
N PHE A 925 5.74 1.41 15.20
CA PHE A 925 6.50 0.15 15.23
C PHE A 925 7.63 0.10 16.29
N ASN A 926 8.10 1.25 16.81
CA ASN A 926 9.19 1.35 17.79
C ASN A 926 8.88 2.22 19.05
N ALA A 927 7.63 2.61 19.31
CA ALA A 927 7.27 3.47 20.45
C ALA A 927 6.96 2.72 21.76
N THR A 928 6.90 3.48 22.86
CA THR A 928 6.35 3.04 24.16
C THR A 928 5.01 2.35 23.95
N THR A 929 4.92 1.06 24.29
CA THR A 929 3.70 0.28 24.18
C THR A 929 2.62 0.86 25.09
N LEU A 930 1.52 1.31 24.49
CA LEU A 930 0.37 1.86 25.22
C LEU A 930 -0.65 0.76 25.46
N MET A 931 -0.83 0.43 26.74
CA MET A 931 -1.94 -0.40 27.17
C MET A 931 -3.20 0.47 27.21
N ARG A 932 -4.27 0.00 26.57
CA ARG A 932 -5.53 0.71 26.49
C ARG A 932 -6.59 -0.08 27.24
N ILE A 933 -7.32 0.60 28.12
CA ILE A 933 -8.61 0.12 28.60
C ILE A 933 -9.68 1.03 27.98
N SER A 934 -10.52 0.43 27.17
CA SER A 934 -11.55 1.11 26.40
C SER A 934 -12.92 0.74 26.94
N ILE A 935 -13.83 1.70 26.93
CA ILE A 935 -15.23 1.50 27.30
C ILE A 935 -16.13 2.08 26.21
N LYS A 936 -17.09 1.27 25.75
CA LYS A 936 -18.08 1.56 24.72
C LYS A 936 -19.42 1.90 25.38
N LEU A 937 -20.09 2.95 24.90
CA LEU A 937 -21.54 3.13 25.08
C LEU A 937 -22.29 2.33 24.02
N ALA A 938 -23.02 1.30 24.42
CA ALA A 938 -23.64 0.34 23.50
C ALA A 938 -24.83 0.91 22.71
N PHE A 939 -25.63 1.77 23.34
CA PHE A 939 -26.90 2.25 22.79
C PHE A 939 -27.00 3.79 22.89
N PRO A 940 -26.19 4.55 22.11
CA PRO A 940 -26.28 6.01 22.10
C PRO A 940 -27.63 6.47 21.54
N GLU A 941 -28.21 7.52 22.12
CA GLU A 941 -29.37 8.22 21.56
C GLU A 941 -29.00 9.18 20.44
N SER A 942 -27.77 9.70 20.47
CA SER A 942 -27.27 10.61 19.46
C SER A 942 -27.27 9.94 18.08
N LYS A 943 -27.79 10.68 17.10
CA LYS A 943 -27.85 10.30 15.69
C LYS A 943 -27.43 11.49 14.84
N GLY A 944 -26.80 11.21 13.71
CA GLY A 944 -26.51 12.22 12.72
C GLY A 944 -26.83 11.74 11.31
N LYS A 945 -26.02 12.18 10.35
CA LYS A 945 -26.28 12.03 8.93
C LYS A 945 -25.00 11.90 8.11
N LEU A 946 -25.14 11.35 6.92
CA LEU A 946 -24.14 11.26 5.88
C LEU A 946 -24.60 12.09 4.69
N GLU A 947 -23.68 12.89 4.16
CA GLU A 947 -23.90 13.79 3.03
C GLU A 947 -22.77 13.61 2.03
N LEU A 948 -23.06 13.74 0.73
CA LEU A 948 -21.99 13.80 -0.27
C LEU A 948 -21.10 15.01 -0.01
N ASN A 949 -19.79 14.82 -0.17
CA ASN A 949 -18.82 15.90 -0.23
C ASN A 949 -18.60 16.37 -1.67
N ASN A 950 -18.57 15.40 -2.59
CA ASN A 950 -18.42 15.58 -4.03
C ASN A 950 -19.05 14.36 -4.75
N THR A 951 -18.97 14.35 -6.09
CA THR A 951 -19.53 13.28 -6.93
C THR A 951 -18.53 12.17 -7.29
N ASP A 952 -17.31 12.20 -6.76
CA ASP A 952 -16.31 11.14 -6.95
C ASP A 952 -16.52 10.02 -5.92
N PRO A 953 -16.91 8.80 -6.33
CA PRO A 953 -17.17 7.69 -5.42
C PRO A 953 -15.92 7.19 -4.65
N ARG A 954 -14.72 7.61 -5.05
CA ARG A 954 -13.46 7.24 -4.37
C ARG A 954 -13.24 8.04 -3.09
N GLN A 955 -13.80 9.24 -3.05
CA GLN A 955 -13.69 10.18 -1.94
C GLN A 955 -14.64 9.81 -0.80
N ASN A 956 -14.26 10.14 0.44
CA ASN A 956 -15.16 9.95 1.57
C ASN A 956 -16.33 10.96 1.52
N PRO A 957 -17.58 10.53 1.83
CA PRO A 957 -18.66 11.46 2.12
C PRO A 957 -18.42 12.15 3.46
N VAL A 958 -19.14 13.25 3.72
CA VAL A 958 -19.11 13.91 5.03
C VAL A 958 -20.06 13.19 5.97
N VAL A 959 -19.59 12.84 7.17
CA VAL A 959 -20.38 12.10 8.16
C VAL A 959 -20.43 12.87 9.47
N LEU A 960 -21.62 13.03 10.03
CA LEU A 960 -21.87 13.60 11.34
C LEU A 960 -22.54 12.51 12.20
N PHE A 961 -22.02 12.25 13.40
CA PHE A 961 -22.61 11.31 14.35
C PHE A 961 -23.26 11.99 15.55
N ASN A 962 -22.96 13.27 15.78
CA ASN A 962 -23.43 14.05 16.92
C ASN A 962 -22.99 13.46 18.27
N TYR A 963 -21.72 13.06 18.42
CA TYR A 963 -21.25 12.38 19.63
C TYR A 963 -21.60 13.15 20.91
N LEU A 964 -22.34 12.51 21.82
CA LEU A 964 -22.73 13.06 23.12
C LEU A 964 -23.55 14.37 23.03
N ALA A 965 -24.27 14.57 21.91
CA ALA A 965 -25.19 15.70 21.75
C ALA A 965 -26.40 15.57 22.68
N GLU A 966 -26.91 14.35 22.83
CA GLU A 966 -28.00 14.06 23.77
C GLU A 966 -27.50 14.05 25.22
N GLU A 967 -28.27 14.70 26.09
CA GLU A 967 -27.92 14.84 27.51
C GLU A 967 -27.79 13.47 28.20
N LYS A 968 -28.57 12.48 27.77
CA LYS A 968 -28.49 11.12 28.29
C LYS A 968 -27.14 10.48 27.98
N ASP A 969 -26.68 10.56 26.73
CA ASP A 969 -25.38 10.00 26.32
C ASP A 969 -24.23 10.64 27.09
N LEU A 970 -24.31 11.96 27.33
CA LEU A 970 -23.31 12.67 28.11
C LEU A 970 -23.29 12.24 29.58
N ARG A 971 -24.47 12.02 30.20
CA ARG A 971 -24.57 11.46 31.57
C ARG A 971 -24.00 10.04 31.64
N GLU A 972 -24.28 9.21 30.65
CA GLU A 972 -23.78 7.84 30.57
C GLU A 972 -22.26 7.82 30.35
N CYS A 973 -21.71 8.73 29.55
CA CYS A 973 -20.27 8.90 29.43
C CYS A 973 -19.59 9.21 30.77
N VAL A 974 -20.18 10.06 31.62
CA VAL A 974 -19.62 10.34 32.96
C VAL A 974 -19.53 9.05 33.80
N GLN A 975 -20.53 8.18 33.73
CA GLN A 975 -20.51 6.87 34.41
C GLN A 975 -19.47 5.93 33.79
N MET A 976 -19.32 5.94 32.46
CA MET A 976 -18.27 5.18 31.77
C MET A 976 -16.88 5.56 32.26
N VAL A 977 -16.59 6.85 32.40
CA VAL A 977 -15.30 7.34 32.90
C VAL A 977 -15.02 6.82 34.31
N GLN A 978 -16.03 6.77 35.18
CA GLN A 978 -15.88 6.22 36.53
C GLN A 978 -15.59 4.72 36.51
N LEU A 979 -16.32 3.95 35.69
CA LEU A 979 -16.13 2.50 35.59
C LEU A 979 -14.76 2.15 35.00
N VAL A 980 -14.34 2.80 33.92
CA VAL A 980 -13.04 2.52 33.28
C VAL A 980 -11.86 2.91 34.18
N LYS A 981 -11.99 3.97 35.00
CA LYS A 981 -11.03 4.29 36.07
C LYS A 981 -10.94 3.18 37.11
N LYS A 982 -12.08 2.61 37.52
CA LYS A 982 -12.12 1.52 38.50
C LYS A 982 -11.41 0.28 37.97
N VAL A 983 -11.65 -0.08 36.70
CA VAL A 983 -10.97 -1.19 36.03
C VAL A 983 -9.47 -0.92 35.94
N ALA A 984 -9.05 0.24 35.43
CA ALA A 984 -7.64 0.59 35.26
C ALA A 984 -6.83 0.65 36.58
N ARG A 985 -7.50 0.87 37.72
CA ARG A 985 -6.91 0.88 39.08
C ARG A 985 -6.92 -0.48 39.78
N SER A 986 -7.43 -1.53 39.13
CA SER A 986 -7.42 -2.88 39.70
C SER A 986 -6.00 -3.38 39.98
N ARG A 987 -5.86 -4.24 41.00
CA ARG A 987 -4.58 -4.83 41.38
C ARG A 987 -4.01 -5.70 40.26
N SER A 988 -4.88 -6.33 39.49
CA SER A 988 -4.47 -7.15 38.35
C SER A 988 -3.86 -6.36 37.19
N ILE A 989 -4.30 -5.11 36.96
CA ILE A 989 -3.75 -4.25 35.90
C ILE A 989 -2.48 -3.53 36.38
N ALA A 990 -2.45 -3.08 37.64
CA ALA A 990 -1.33 -2.30 38.20
C ALA A 990 0.05 -2.95 38.01
N ARG A 991 0.13 -4.28 38.04
CA ARG A 991 1.39 -5.04 37.85
C ARG A 991 2.05 -4.84 36.48
N PHE A 992 1.30 -4.40 35.47
CA PHE A 992 1.77 -4.13 34.11
C PHE A 992 2.19 -2.66 33.87
N LEU A 993 1.89 -1.77 34.82
CA LEU A 993 2.04 -0.32 34.63
C LEU A 993 3.38 0.21 35.17
N GLY A 994 3.89 1.27 34.52
CA GLY A 994 4.97 2.11 35.04
C GLY A 994 4.49 3.16 36.06
N ALA A 995 5.39 4.06 36.49
CA ALA A 995 5.19 4.89 37.70
C ALA A 995 4.03 5.91 37.69
N LYS A 996 3.44 6.31 36.54
CA LYS A 996 2.25 7.19 36.49
C LYS A 996 1.38 6.98 35.22
N PRO A 997 0.04 7.04 35.31
CA PRO A 997 -0.87 7.07 34.15
C PRO A 997 -0.73 8.38 33.35
N LEU A 998 -0.91 8.32 32.02
CA LEU A 998 -0.68 9.45 31.10
C LEU A 998 -1.83 10.48 31.10
N ILE A 999 -3.04 10.10 31.50
CA ILE A 999 -4.22 10.98 31.54
C ILE A 999 -4.62 11.23 33.01
N ASN A 1000 -4.57 12.48 33.44
CA ASN A 1000 -5.06 12.90 34.76
C ASN A 1000 -6.58 13.09 34.72
N VAL A 1001 -7.34 12.04 35.07
CA VAL A 1001 -8.81 12.08 35.04
C VAL A 1001 -9.32 12.69 36.35
N THR A 1002 -9.92 13.88 36.25
CA THR A 1002 -10.61 14.57 37.36
C THR A 1002 -11.64 13.68 38.07
N SER A 1003 -11.89 13.98 39.35
CA SER A 1003 -12.94 13.35 40.15
C SER A 1003 -14.19 14.23 40.27
N ASN A 1004 -14.15 15.47 39.78
CA ASN A 1004 -15.27 16.40 39.83
C ASN A 1004 -16.32 16.05 38.74
N PRO A 1005 -17.58 15.72 39.09
CA PRO A 1005 -18.62 15.36 38.13
C PRO A 1005 -18.89 16.42 37.04
N ASN A 1006 -18.77 17.71 37.38
CA ASN A 1006 -18.99 18.79 36.42
C ASN A 1006 -17.85 18.90 35.41
N GLU A 1007 -16.61 18.64 35.83
CA GLU A 1007 -15.45 18.60 34.93
C GLU A 1007 -15.42 17.33 34.07
N LEU A 1008 -16.00 16.22 34.54
CA LEU A 1008 -16.08 14.97 33.79
C LEU A 1008 -16.92 15.08 32.51
N ARG A 1009 -17.93 15.97 32.48
CA ARG A 1009 -18.72 16.23 31.26
C ARG A 1009 -17.87 16.87 30.17
N ASN A 1010 -17.04 17.85 30.53
CA ASN A 1010 -16.09 18.47 29.61
C ASN A 1010 -14.99 17.47 29.19
N PHE A 1011 -14.55 16.62 30.12
CA PHE A 1011 -13.63 15.52 29.80
C PHE A 1011 -14.22 14.59 28.74
N CYS A 1012 -15.47 14.17 28.90
CA CYS A 1012 -16.20 13.33 27.94
C CYS A 1012 -16.23 13.94 26.53
N ARG A 1013 -16.63 15.21 26.40
CA ARG A 1013 -16.66 15.89 25.09
C ARG A 1013 -15.28 16.00 24.44
N LYS A 1014 -14.23 16.30 25.21
CA LYS A 1014 -12.86 16.43 24.68
C LYS A 1014 -12.21 15.09 24.32
N ASN A 1015 -12.58 14.02 25.02
CA ASN A 1015 -11.90 12.72 24.93
C ASN A 1015 -12.75 11.62 24.30
N VAL A 1016 -13.95 11.95 23.79
CA VAL A 1016 -14.75 10.99 23.03
C VAL A 1016 -13.95 10.50 21.83
N ARG A 1017 -14.03 9.20 21.58
CA ARG A 1017 -13.43 8.51 20.43
C ARG A 1017 -14.48 7.62 19.81
N THR A 1018 -14.27 7.28 18.54
CA THR A 1018 -15.03 6.19 17.91
C THR A 1018 -14.66 4.86 18.56
N TYR A 1019 -15.64 3.95 18.64
CA TYR A 1019 -15.38 2.53 18.88
C TYR A 1019 -15.26 1.72 17.57
N TYR A 1020 -15.21 2.41 16.43
CA TYR A 1020 -15.18 1.85 15.07
C TYR A 1020 -16.38 0.95 14.75
N HIS A 1021 -17.51 1.17 15.42
CA HIS A 1021 -18.73 0.37 15.30
C HIS A 1021 -19.88 1.17 14.69
N PHE A 1022 -19.55 2.12 13.81
CA PHE A 1022 -20.53 2.97 13.15
C PHE A 1022 -21.46 2.17 12.23
N HIS A 1023 -22.71 2.60 12.17
CA HIS A 1023 -23.83 1.95 11.48
C HIS A 1023 -24.91 2.98 11.13
N GLY A 1024 -25.97 2.54 10.43
CA GLY A 1024 -27.05 3.41 9.96
C GLY A 1024 -26.80 3.99 8.56
N GLY A 1025 -27.73 4.82 8.08
CA GLY A 1025 -27.71 5.40 6.73
C GLY A 1025 -28.69 4.76 5.75
N CYS A 1026 -29.12 3.51 5.98
CA CYS A 1026 -30.08 2.77 5.14
C CYS A 1026 -31.08 1.99 6.01
N SER A 1027 -31.73 2.65 6.96
CA SER A 1027 -32.58 1.99 7.98
C SER A 1027 -33.82 1.31 7.41
N ILE A 1028 -34.21 0.19 8.03
CA ILE A 1028 -35.46 -0.53 7.76
C ILE A 1028 -36.67 0.37 8.04
N GLY A 1029 -37.67 0.33 7.15
CA GLY A 1029 -38.87 1.16 7.19
C GLY A 1029 -38.69 2.58 6.65
N SER A 1030 -37.45 3.04 6.47
CA SER A 1030 -37.12 4.39 5.98
C SER A 1030 -36.49 4.37 4.60
N VAL A 1031 -35.54 3.46 4.37
CA VAL A 1031 -34.83 3.29 3.09
C VAL A 1031 -35.10 1.91 2.48
N ILE A 1032 -35.12 0.88 3.33
CA ILE A 1032 -35.36 -0.50 2.92
C ILE A 1032 -36.59 -1.10 3.61
N ASP A 1033 -37.22 -2.11 3.00
CA ASP A 1033 -38.28 -2.90 3.62
C ASP A 1033 -37.74 -4.03 4.52
N ASN A 1034 -38.63 -4.86 5.08
CA ASN A 1034 -38.27 -5.99 5.95
C ASN A 1034 -37.53 -7.13 5.22
N ASP A 1035 -37.53 -7.12 3.89
CA ASP A 1035 -36.74 -8.02 3.04
C ASP A 1035 -35.51 -7.33 2.45
N TYR A 1036 -35.18 -6.15 2.99
CA TYR A 1036 -33.98 -5.37 2.69
C TYR A 1036 -33.96 -4.82 1.26
N ARG A 1037 -35.12 -4.76 0.59
CA ARG A 1037 -35.27 -4.11 -0.71
C ARG A 1037 -35.39 -2.61 -0.54
N VAL A 1038 -34.74 -1.85 -1.41
CA VAL A 1038 -34.87 -0.39 -1.41
C VAL A 1038 -36.30 -0.01 -1.78
N ILE A 1039 -36.94 0.76 -0.90
CA ILE A 1039 -38.36 1.12 -1.05
C ILE A 1039 -38.53 1.92 -2.33
N GLY A 1040 -39.46 1.49 -3.18
CA GLY A 1040 -39.77 2.17 -4.44
C GLY A 1040 -38.87 1.80 -5.63
N VAL A 1041 -37.87 0.93 -5.44
CA VAL A 1041 -36.94 0.51 -6.50
C VAL A 1041 -36.96 -1.02 -6.65
N LYS A 1042 -37.23 -1.52 -7.86
CA LYS A 1042 -37.23 -2.96 -8.13
C LYS A 1042 -35.83 -3.43 -8.53
N GLY A 1043 -35.37 -4.55 -7.98
CA GLY A 1043 -34.06 -5.13 -8.31
C GLY A 1043 -32.91 -4.58 -7.47
N LEU A 1044 -33.19 -3.94 -6.33
CA LEU A 1044 -32.17 -3.30 -5.48
C LEU A 1044 -32.35 -3.66 -4.01
N ARG A 1045 -31.28 -4.13 -3.36
CA ARG A 1045 -31.23 -4.36 -1.89
C ARG A 1045 -30.03 -3.68 -1.26
N VAL A 1046 -30.08 -3.50 0.07
CA VAL A 1046 -28.93 -3.09 0.89
C VAL A 1046 -28.75 -4.11 2.01
N ILE A 1047 -27.61 -4.77 2.11
CA ILE A 1047 -27.32 -5.81 3.11
C ILE A 1047 -25.92 -5.59 3.67
N ASP A 1048 -25.82 -4.72 4.68
CA ASP A 1048 -24.61 -4.47 5.47
C ASP A 1048 -24.94 -3.65 6.74
N GLY A 1049 -23.91 -3.11 7.41
CA GLY A 1049 -24.04 -2.31 8.63
C GLY A 1049 -24.85 -1.01 8.49
N SER A 1050 -25.12 -0.53 7.28
CA SER A 1050 -26.00 0.63 7.06
C SER A 1050 -27.46 0.37 7.45
N THR A 1051 -27.84 -0.91 7.52
CA THR A 1051 -29.21 -1.34 7.80
C THR A 1051 -29.51 -1.50 9.29
N LEU A 1052 -28.48 -1.47 10.13
CA LEU A 1052 -28.62 -1.59 11.58
C LEU A 1052 -29.13 -0.25 12.15
N SER A 1053 -30.23 -0.30 12.89
CA SER A 1053 -30.80 0.86 13.58
C SER A 1053 -30.22 1.11 14.97
N GLU A 1054 -29.48 0.13 15.51
CA GLU A 1054 -28.79 0.19 16.79
C GLU A 1054 -27.63 -0.82 16.81
N SER A 1055 -26.74 -0.71 17.80
CA SER A 1055 -25.63 -1.66 17.96
C SER A 1055 -26.16 -3.03 18.39
N PRO A 1056 -25.76 -4.15 17.74
CA PRO A 1056 -26.31 -5.47 18.03
C PRO A 1056 -25.80 -6.09 19.35
N GLY A 1057 -24.87 -5.43 20.06
CA GLY A 1057 -24.25 -5.92 21.29
C GLY A 1057 -22.81 -5.44 21.43
N THR A 1058 -21.89 -6.37 21.70
CA THR A 1058 -20.47 -6.07 21.95
C THR A 1058 -19.83 -5.39 20.73
N ASN A 1059 -19.90 -6.03 19.57
CA ASN A 1059 -19.41 -5.53 18.29
C ASN A 1059 -20.29 -6.09 17.16
N PRO A 1060 -20.32 -5.44 15.98
CA PRO A 1060 -21.23 -5.83 14.91
C PRO A 1060 -20.69 -6.93 13.98
N MET A 1061 -19.41 -7.31 14.09
CA MET A 1061 -18.76 -8.18 13.09
C MET A 1061 -19.50 -9.51 12.89
N ALA A 1062 -19.81 -10.19 14.00
CA ALA A 1062 -20.52 -11.47 13.96
C ALA A 1062 -21.88 -11.31 13.29
N THR A 1063 -22.63 -10.28 13.68
CA THR A 1063 -23.95 -9.96 13.12
C THR A 1063 -23.88 -9.70 11.63
N LEU A 1064 -22.85 -9.01 11.13
CA LEU A 1064 -22.69 -8.74 9.70
C LEU A 1064 -22.30 -9.98 8.89
N LEU A 1065 -21.41 -10.83 9.43
CA LEU A 1065 -21.09 -12.13 8.83
C LEU A 1065 -22.34 -13.00 8.71
N MET A 1066 -23.11 -13.09 9.80
CA MET A 1066 -24.36 -13.83 9.87
C MET A 1066 -25.41 -13.24 8.93
N LEU A 1067 -25.57 -11.91 8.91
CA LEU A 1067 -26.56 -11.21 8.08
C LEU A 1067 -26.40 -11.52 6.59
N GLY A 1068 -25.15 -11.53 6.09
CA GLY A 1068 -24.88 -11.88 4.69
C GLY A 1068 -25.36 -13.31 4.34
N ARG A 1069 -25.04 -14.30 5.18
CA ARG A 1069 -25.52 -15.68 5.03
C ARG A 1069 -27.04 -15.78 5.15
N TYR A 1070 -27.60 -15.19 6.21
CA TYR A 1070 -29.03 -15.22 6.54
C TYR A 1070 -29.88 -14.70 5.38
N GLN A 1071 -29.50 -13.55 4.82
CA GLN A 1071 -30.21 -12.96 3.69
C GLN A 1071 -29.97 -13.70 2.40
N GLY A 1072 -28.76 -14.24 2.17
CA GLY A 1072 -28.53 -15.14 1.05
C GLY A 1072 -29.51 -16.32 1.06
N ILE A 1073 -29.69 -16.98 2.21
CA ILE A 1073 -30.63 -18.10 2.34
C ILE A 1073 -32.08 -17.66 2.12
N LYS A 1074 -32.49 -16.51 2.65
CA LYS A 1074 -33.83 -15.96 2.40
C LYS A 1074 -34.07 -15.69 0.91
N ILE A 1075 -33.10 -15.12 0.21
CA ILE A 1075 -33.18 -14.85 -1.24
C ILE A 1075 -33.24 -16.15 -2.05
N LEU A 1076 -32.46 -17.17 -1.68
CA LEU A 1076 -32.54 -18.49 -2.32
C LEU A 1076 -33.94 -19.10 -2.18
N ARG A 1077 -34.51 -19.08 -0.96
CA ARG A 1077 -35.87 -19.59 -0.69
C ARG A 1077 -36.93 -18.81 -1.47
N GLU A 1078 -36.82 -17.49 -1.51
CA GLU A 1078 -37.73 -16.63 -2.29
C GLU A 1078 -37.75 -17.00 -3.78
N ARG A 1079 -36.57 -17.30 -4.36
CA ARG A 1079 -36.46 -17.72 -5.78
C ARG A 1079 -36.97 -19.13 -6.03
N GLU A 1080 -36.83 -20.04 -5.07
CA GLU A 1080 -37.36 -21.40 -5.15
C GLU A 1080 -38.89 -21.43 -5.07
N ASP A 1081 -39.47 -20.65 -4.17
CA ASP A 1081 -40.93 -20.53 -4.07
C ASP A 1081 -41.50 -19.91 -5.36
N ALA A 1082 -40.86 -18.87 -5.90
CA ALA A 1082 -41.27 -18.27 -7.16
C ALA A 1082 -41.21 -19.23 -8.37
N SER A 1083 -40.24 -20.15 -8.41
CA SER A 1083 -40.13 -21.15 -9.49
C SER A 1083 -41.11 -22.32 -9.34
N ALA A 1084 -41.45 -22.70 -8.10
CA ALA A 1084 -42.45 -23.72 -7.79
C ALA A 1084 -43.88 -23.27 -8.15
N PHE A 1085 -44.24 -22.01 -7.91
CA PHE A 1085 -45.54 -21.46 -8.31
C PHE A 1085 -45.70 -21.33 -9.84
N GLY A 1086 -44.61 -21.13 -10.59
CA GLY A 1086 -44.62 -21.08 -12.06
C GLY A 1086 -44.89 -22.42 -12.76
N HIS A 1087 -44.65 -23.55 -12.08
CA HIS A 1087 -44.90 -24.89 -12.62
C HIS A 1087 -46.34 -25.40 -12.39
N ALA A 1088 -47.14 -24.74 -11.56
CA ALA A 1088 -48.52 -25.15 -11.27
C ALA A 1088 -49.57 -24.68 -12.30
N THR A 1089 -49.18 -23.89 -13.31
CA THR A 1089 -50.11 -23.30 -14.30
C THR A 1089 -50.10 -23.94 -15.69
N HIS A 1090 -49.42 -25.07 -15.90
CA HIS A 1090 -49.55 -25.86 -17.13
C HIS A 1090 -50.43 -27.09 -16.93
N LYS A 1091 -51.77 -26.89 -16.98
CA LYS A 1091 -52.72 -27.98 -17.26
C LYS A 1091 -53.84 -27.50 -18.19
N MET A 1092 -53.70 -27.91 -19.46
CA MET A 1092 -54.71 -28.26 -20.46
C MET A 1092 -55.89 -27.29 -20.67
N ASP A 1093 -55.80 -26.52 -21.76
CA ASP A 1093 -56.97 -26.01 -22.47
C ASP A 1093 -57.61 -27.15 -23.30
N PHE A 1094 -58.93 -27.33 -23.17
CA PHE A 1094 -59.79 -27.90 -24.20
C PHE A 1094 -60.83 -26.84 -24.61
N PRO A 1095 -61.17 -26.70 -25.90
CA PRO A 1095 -62.01 -25.62 -26.40
C PRO A 1095 -63.47 -26.06 -26.53
N ILE A 1096 -64.43 -25.29 -26.00
CA ILE A 1096 -65.82 -25.24 -26.51
C ILE A 1096 -66.32 -23.78 -26.50
N GLU A 1097 -66.95 -23.41 -27.61
CA GLU A 1097 -67.43 -22.10 -28.05
C GLU A 1097 -68.67 -21.55 -27.31
N MET A 1098 -68.69 -20.20 -27.18
CA MET A 1098 -69.83 -19.23 -27.28
C MET A 1098 -71.06 -19.31 -26.32
N PRO A 1099 -71.89 -18.24 -26.18
CA PRO A 1099 -71.65 -16.78 -26.22
C PRO A 1099 -72.38 -15.96 -25.09
N LEU A 1100 -72.01 -14.66 -24.96
CA LEU A 1100 -72.82 -13.47 -24.59
C LEU A 1100 -73.82 -13.53 -23.39
N PHE A 1101 -73.56 -12.72 -22.33
CA PHE A 1101 -74.34 -11.53 -21.90
C PHE A 1101 -74.07 -11.09 -20.44
N SER A 1102 -73.93 -9.78 -20.25
CA SER A 1102 -74.26 -8.91 -19.09
C SER A 1102 -73.94 -9.32 -17.64
N GLY A 1103 -73.40 -8.37 -16.87
CA GLY A 1103 -73.76 -8.22 -15.45
C GLY A 1103 -72.62 -7.81 -14.50
N ARG A 1104 -72.78 -6.65 -13.88
CA ARG A 1104 -71.99 -6.15 -12.73
C ARG A 1104 -72.17 -7.03 -11.49
N GLY A 1105 -71.16 -7.04 -10.61
CA GLY A 1105 -71.28 -7.45 -9.19
C GLY A 1105 -70.22 -8.47 -8.78
N ILE A 1106 -69.09 -8.06 -8.21
CA ILE A 1106 -68.80 -7.97 -6.76
C ILE A 1106 -68.69 -9.35 -6.05
N LEU A 1107 -67.50 -9.53 -5.43
CA LEU A 1107 -67.14 -10.42 -4.31
C LEU A 1107 -67.17 -11.95 -4.53
N ARG A 1108 -65.96 -12.53 -4.67
CA ARG A 1108 -65.65 -13.88 -4.18
C ARG A 1108 -64.95 -13.76 -2.83
N THR A 1109 -65.58 -14.29 -1.79
CA THR A 1109 -64.88 -15.05 -0.75
C THR A 1109 -65.50 -16.44 -0.79
N PHE A 1110 -64.70 -17.44 -1.16
CA PHE A 1110 -65.05 -18.85 -0.99
C PHE A 1110 -63.97 -19.46 -0.10
N TYR A 1111 -64.44 -20.07 0.98
CA TYR A 1111 -63.66 -20.88 1.90
C TYR A 1111 -64.01 -22.36 1.65
N LEU A 1112 -62.96 -23.19 1.69
CA LEU A 1112 -62.85 -24.57 2.18
C LEU A 1112 -63.47 -25.79 1.44
N CYS A 1113 -62.53 -26.66 1.04
CA CYS A 1113 -62.37 -28.10 1.36
C CYS A 1113 -63.45 -29.14 1.03
N HIS A 1114 -63.03 -30.27 0.40
CA HIS A 1114 -63.04 -31.59 1.07
C HIS A 1114 -62.41 -32.78 0.30
N GLY A 1115 -61.86 -33.70 1.10
CA GLY A 1115 -61.65 -35.15 0.85
C GLY A 1115 -60.33 -35.67 1.46
N GLY A 1116 -60.24 -36.47 2.53
CA GLY A 1116 -61.20 -37.09 3.45
C GLY A 1116 -60.48 -38.01 4.48
N CYS A 1117 -61.18 -38.34 5.59
CA CYS A 1117 -60.93 -39.36 6.66
C CYS A 1117 -59.78 -39.12 7.68
N THR A 1118 -59.96 -39.13 9.02
CA THR A 1118 -61.08 -39.54 9.90
C THR A 1118 -60.94 -38.94 11.33
N VAL A 1119 -62.08 -38.46 11.86
CA VAL A 1119 -62.60 -38.44 13.26
C VAL A 1119 -61.69 -37.97 14.42
N GLY A 1120 -62.04 -36.99 15.24
CA GLY A 1120 -63.26 -36.20 15.30
C GLY A 1120 -63.25 -35.11 16.39
N SER A 1121 -64.21 -34.19 16.23
CA SER A 1121 -64.97 -33.44 17.25
C SER A 1121 -64.22 -32.51 18.24
N VAL A 1122 -64.63 -31.27 18.53
CA VAL A 1122 -65.85 -30.49 18.22
C VAL A 1122 -65.59 -29.05 18.76
N VAL A 1123 -65.91 -28.00 17.97
CA VAL A 1123 -66.73 -26.79 18.32
C VAL A 1123 -66.18 -25.81 19.39
N ASP A 1124 -66.29 -24.46 19.32
CA ASP A 1124 -66.85 -23.50 18.35
C ASP A 1124 -66.45 -22.04 18.70
N ILE A 1125 -66.66 -21.16 17.71
CA ILE A 1125 -67.16 -19.75 17.72
C ILE A 1125 -66.37 -18.70 18.55
N ASP A 1126 -65.73 -17.65 18.03
CA ASP A 1126 -65.97 -16.70 16.91
C ASP A 1126 -66.59 -15.34 17.35
N HIS A 1127 -66.05 -14.32 16.69
CA HIS A 1127 -66.54 -12.97 16.39
C HIS A 1127 -66.21 -11.71 17.22
N ARG A 1128 -65.81 -10.72 16.40
CA ARG A 1128 -65.38 -9.33 16.62
C ARG A 1128 -66.60 -8.42 16.88
N VAL A 1129 -66.36 -7.16 17.30
CA VAL A 1129 -66.74 -5.90 16.59
C VAL A 1129 -66.49 -4.65 17.47
N TYR A 1130 -65.78 -3.68 16.86
CA TYR A 1130 -65.80 -2.20 16.94
C TYR A 1130 -66.08 -1.41 18.25
N GLY A 1131 -65.23 -0.38 18.48
CA GLY A 1131 -65.71 1.00 18.43
C GLY A 1131 -65.37 1.97 19.57
N ILE A 1132 -64.67 3.05 19.20
CA ILE A 1132 -64.91 4.47 19.58
C ILE A 1132 -64.27 5.04 20.88
N GLN A 1133 -63.49 6.11 20.63
CA GLN A 1133 -63.20 7.36 21.37
C GLN A 1133 -63.25 7.43 22.91
N GLY A 1134 -62.23 8.09 23.46
CA GLY A 1134 -62.46 9.17 24.44
C GLY A 1134 -61.59 9.19 25.69
N LEU A 1135 -60.95 10.35 25.90
CA LEU A 1135 -60.66 10.99 27.20
C LEU A 1135 -59.51 10.50 28.11
N ARG A 1136 -58.51 11.39 28.18
CA ARG A 1136 -57.87 12.02 29.36
C ARG A 1136 -57.51 11.19 30.61
N VAL A 1137 -56.22 11.29 30.93
CA VAL A 1137 -55.60 11.76 32.19
C VAL A 1137 -56.24 11.29 33.49
N VAL A 1138 -55.51 10.54 34.34
CA VAL A 1138 -55.08 10.95 35.69
C VAL A 1138 -53.95 10.02 36.17
N ASP A 1139 -52.99 10.68 36.81
CA ASP A 1139 -51.85 10.28 37.63
C ASP A 1139 -52.17 9.26 38.75
N GLY A 1140 -51.14 8.73 39.42
CA GLY A 1140 -51.30 8.28 40.81
C GLY A 1140 -50.86 6.85 41.14
N SER A 1141 -49.54 6.71 41.31
CA SER A 1141 -48.92 6.34 42.60
C SER A 1141 -49.25 5.00 43.31
N LYS A 1142 -48.15 4.30 43.65
CA LYS A 1142 -47.83 3.58 44.91
C LYS A 1142 -48.30 2.11 45.08
N ILE A 1143 -47.38 1.13 45.06
CA ILE A 1143 -46.56 0.56 46.19
C ILE A 1143 -47.39 -0.45 47.04
N PRO A 1144 -46.86 -1.58 47.59
CA PRO A 1144 -45.82 -2.54 47.14
C PRO A 1144 -46.17 -4.01 47.57
N MET A 1145 -45.19 -4.93 47.46
CA MET A 1145 -45.00 -6.12 48.33
C MET A 1145 -46.10 -7.20 48.39
N ALA A 1146 -45.84 -8.46 48.67
CA ALA A 1146 -44.66 -9.31 48.70
C ALA A 1146 -45.20 -10.74 48.89
N THR A 1147 -44.26 -11.68 48.97
CA THR A 1147 -44.37 -13.06 49.48
C THR A 1147 -44.86 -14.12 48.50
N GLN A 1148 -44.38 -15.35 48.51
CA GLN A 1148 -43.13 -16.02 48.92
C GLN A 1148 -43.43 -17.51 48.69
N ARG A 1149 -42.41 -18.32 48.39
CA ARG A 1149 -42.36 -19.80 48.60
C ARG A 1149 -43.28 -20.63 47.68
N GLN A 1150 -42.95 -21.85 47.27
CA GLN A 1150 -41.82 -22.77 47.41
C GLN A 1150 -42.06 -23.80 46.28
N ALA A 1151 -41.10 -24.02 45.37
CA ALA A 1151 -40.17 -25.14 45.40
C ALA A 1151 -40.82 -26.52 45.60
N CYS A 1152 -40.85 -27.31 44.51
CA CYS A 1152 -40.58 -28.75 44.57
C CYS A 1152 -39.69 -29.14 43.39
N HIS A 1153 -38.53 -29.68 43.76
CA HIS A 1153 -37.53 -30.35 42.94
C HIS A 1153 -38.11 -31.52 42.15
N PHE A 1154 -37.52 -31.87 41.00
CA PHE A 1154 -36.89 -33.18 40.82
C PHE A 1154 -35.78 -33.15 39.75
N HIS A 1155 -34.62 -33.66 40.20
CA HIS A 1155 -33.42 -34.14 39.49
C HIS A 1155 -33.73 -35.18 38.39
N PHE A 1156 -32.85 -35.59 37.47
CA PHE A 1156 -31.51 -35.29 36.94
C PHE A 1156 -31.41 -36.17 35.68
N TRP A 1157 -30.87 -35.67 34.56
CA TRP A 1157 -29.80 -36.26 33.73
C TRP A 1157 -29.60 -35.41 32.49
#